data_AF-A0A2B4R2S6-F1
#
_entry.id   AF-A0A2B4R2S6-F1
#
_cell.length_a   1.000
_cell.length_b   1.000
_cell.length_c   1.000
_cell.angle_alpha   90.00
_cell.angle_beta   90.00
_cell.angle_gamma   90.00
#
_symmetry.space_group_name_H-M   'P 1'
#
loop_
_entity.id
_entity.type
_entity.pdbx_description
1 polymer ?
#
loop_
_entity_poly.entity_id
_entity_poly.type
_entity_poly.pdbx_seq_one_letter_code
_entity_poly.pdbx_strand_id
1 'polypeptide(L)'
;MKDAVKAVYLTPRIEGFQLGVGFTPNGQQDGGNALKTSTNESAKKPFDQSNWTGLLSYKNAFDNGVSLALSLSGVVGQSKAVRVSTGKFFNIVENSASWAVGGQLGYAGWEFGAQYIDNGKSHVNKTHLRDAKGGTAVSVALGYSFGAHKIAAGYYHSDKKLGALNATGEALAPAIAGGAGTDLGKARTNIYSLTYDFKVAPGLGLFAEANYFNMKNKDVAAEFQDAYKGLNDKALDGVKSNRDWYEAPETLGERLKADVRILSRDLRADGAHWEKENAFKTKQDPSKPKYYVLEMFPYPSGRLHMGHVRNYTLGDVVARFKKSQGYNVLHPMGWDSFGLPAENAAIERGSHPAEWTRSNIKTLKEQFKTVGFSYDWNREISSCEVDYYGKEQSLFLDFLENGLVYRKESYVNWDPLENTVLANEQVVDGKGWRSGAIVERRKLNQWFLKISEYADELLEGLESLDQWPEKVRLMQTNWIGRSEGMRLFFKVENSPETIDVFTTRHDTLFGASFCALAPNHPFSEKLSENNPDLQKFIKECAKLGTSEEALEKAEKKGFDTGLKVENPLVKGQKVPLYVANFVLMDYGTGAVFGCPAHDQRDLDFARKYNLTVTPVVSKPDGSIPEIDTLAYTEDGHIVNSDFLDGLSVSKAKEEVANRLEKEGLGSRQITYRLRDWGVSRQRYWGCPIPIIHCPDCGVVPVPKDQLPVQLPEDVTFDKPGNPLDHHPTWKQTTCPKCQTPATRETDTLDTFFESSWYFARFCSPQSDQPFDKEAANYWLPVDQYIGGIEHAVLHLLYSRFFTRALKKCGHLDVEEPFNALMTQGMVCHETYANKEGGWLYPDEVQKKNGQWIEQSCDEPVTVGHSEKMSKSKKNIVSPEDIIQEDGADTARLFMISDSPPDRNLEWTDSGVQGAWRYLSKVWRLVVEDILPLLKNDNMPKQEETQNVSPLQQTIHRTIRDATYHIEKFRFNRYVADLRILTNALTENLQKSSVSPLYLKEGVKTLVLLLNPIAPHLSEELWEQIGEKISLQEVPWPSFDPKLIQEEEMTLAVQVNGKLKGTLKLPLQTEQKEIESQALSLPTVQKALENKQVRRLIVVPKRIVNVVA
;
A
#
# COMPACT_ATOMS: atom_id res chain seq x y z
N MET A 1 7.15 1.61 20.44
CA MET A 1 7.05 3.08 20.32
C MET A 1 6.72 3.40 18.87
N LYS A 2 5.57 4.03 18.59
CA LYS A 2 5.23 4.54 17.26
C LYS A 2 5.35 6.07 17.31
N ASP A 3 6.25 6.64 16.50
CA ASP A 3 6.36 8.04 16.10
C ASP A 3 6.50 9.14 17.19
N ALA A 4 7.53 9.08 18.03
CA ALA A 4 7.95 10.24 18.84
C ALA A 4 9.18 10.93 18.20
N VAL A 5 8.98 12.07 17.54
CA VAL A 5 10.10 12.92 17.06
C VAL A 5 10.61 13.75 18.24
N LYS A 6 11.75 13.36 18.82
CA LYS A 6 12.44 14.15 19.85
C LYS A 6 13.50 15.03 19.20
N ALA A 7 13.28 16.34 19.16
CA ALA A 7 14.30 17.29 18.74
C ALA A 7 15.18 17.66 19.94
N VAL A 8 16.47 17.32 19.90
CA VAL A 8 17.46 17.70 20.92
C VAL A 8 18.48 18.65 20.31
N TYR A 9 18.57 19.86 20.85
CA TYR A 9 19.57 20.85 20.49
C TYR A 9 20.71 20.79 21.50
N LEU A 10 21.93 20.50 21.03
CA LEU A 10 23.15 20.50 21.85
C LEU A 10 24.05 21.65 21.39
N THR A 11 24.62 22.40 22.34
CA THR A 11 25.63 23.41 22.03
C THR A 11 27.02 22.77 21.89
N PRO A 12 27.96 23.42 21.17
CA PRO A 12 29.38 23.06 21.23
C PRO A 12 29.90 23.09 22.68
N ARG A 13 30.93 22.30 22.97
CA ARG A 13 31.61 22.34 24.27
C ARG A 13 32.49 23.58 24.35
N ILE A 14 32.25 24.42 25.36
CA ILE A 14 33.07 25.60 25.65
C ILE A 14 33.71 25.36 27.02
N GLU A 15 35.04 25.32 27.08
CA GLU A 15 35.82 25.04 28.31
C GLU A 15 35.31 23.79 29.07
N GLY A 16 34.97 22.72 28.33
CA GLY A 16 34.45 21.47 28.88
C GLY A 16 32.94 21.43 29.13
N PHE A 17 32.24 22.57 29.17
CA PHE A 17 30.79 22.67 29.41
C PHE A 17 29.95 22.56 28.13
N GLN A 18 28.81 21.88 28.22
CA GLN A 18 27.84 21.67 27.14
C GLN A 18 26.41 21.77 27.68
N LEU A 19 25.60 22.60 27.02
CA LEU A 19 24.18 22.75 27.31
C LEU A 19 23.34 22.05 26.23
N GLY A 20 22.29 21.37 26.66
CA GLY A 20 21.34 20.67 25.80
C GLY A 20 19.91 20.99 26.18
N VAL A 21 19.06 21.24 25.18
CA VAL A 21 17.61 21.39 25.36
C VAL A 21 16.89 20.52 24.35
N GLY A 22 16.04 19.63 24.85
CA GLY A 22 15.22 18.74 24.04
C GLY A 22 13.74 18.98 24.25
N PHE A 23 12.96 18.88 23.17
CA PHE A 23 11.51 18.91 23.24
C PHE A 23 10.93 17.72 22.47
N THR A 24 10.01 17.00 23.13
CA THR A 24 9.29 15.87 22.53
C THR A 24 7.81 16.20 22.45
N PRO A 25 7.32 16.74 21.31
CA PRO A 25 5.89 16.97 21.10
C PRO A 25 5.15 15.64 20.94
N ASN A 26 4.02 15.49 21.64
CA ASN A 26 3.06 14.38 21.46
C ASN A 26 3.66 12.95 21.50
N GLY A 27 4.76 12.74 22.24
CA GLY A 27 5.36 11.42 22.38
C GLY A 27 4.47 10.47 23.16
N GLN A 28 3.82 9.51 22.49
CA GLN A 28 3.00 8.50 23.15
C GLN A 28 3.88 7.32 23.58
N GLN A 29 4.27 7.27 24.84
CA GLN A 29 5.03 6.13 25.37
C GLN A 29 4.08 5.00 25.76
N ASP A 30 3.83 4.07 24.83
CA ASP A 30 3.15 2.82 25.16
C ASP A 30 4.10 1.93 25.97
N GLY A 31 4.04 2.01 27.30
CA GLY A 31 4.71 1.07 28.18
C GLY A 31 4.15 -0.35 27.95
N GLY A 32 5.00 -1.36 27.80
CA GLY A 32 4.54 -2.75 27.64
C GLY A 32 3.74 -3.26 28.83
N ASN A 33 2.71 -4.07 28.55
CA ASN A 33 1.80 -4.80 29.44
C ASN A 33 0.95 -3.98 30.46
N ALA A 34 -0.36 -4.20 30.39
CA ALA A 34 -1.31 -3.77 31.41
C ALA A 34 -1.17 -4.67 32.65
N LEU A 35 -1.04 -4.07 33.83
CA LEU A 35 -1.31 -4.74 35.10
C LEU A 35 -2.81 -5.05 35.15
N LYS A 36 -3.19 -6.32 35.05
CA LYS A 36 -4.59 -6.74 35.24
C LYS A 36 -4.92 -6.68 36.73
N THR A 37 -5.92 -5.87 37.10
CA THR A 37 -6.60 -5.95 38.41
C THR A 37 -7.84 -6.83 38.26
N SER A 38 -8.18 -7.61 39.29
CA SER A 38 -9.33 -8.54 39.29
C SER A 38 -10.70 -7.86 39.44
N THR A 39 -10.75 -6.54 39.60
CA THR A 39 -11.98 -5.74 39.50
C THR A 39 -11.97 -4.93 38.22
N ASN A 40 -13.13 -4.78 37.58
CA ASN A 40 -13.43 -4.14 36.29
C ASN A 40 -13.03 -2.63 36.16
N GLU A 41 -11.96 -2.20 36.82
CA GLU A 41 -11.31 -0.91 36.60
C GLU A 41 -10.09 -1.12 35.70
N SER A 42 -10.29 -0.99 34.39
CA SER A 42 -9.17 -0.87 33.46
C SER A 42 -8.48 0.49 33.69
N ALA A 43 -7.50 0.55 34.58
CA ALA A 43 -6.62 1.70 34.68
C ALA A 43 -5.80 1.78 33.38
N LYS A 44 -6.23 2.62 32.43
CA LYS A 44 -5.42 2.94 31.24
C LYS A 44 -4.23 3.80 31.67
N LYS A 45 -3.07 3.44 31.13
CA LYS A 45 -1.73 3.91 31.47
C LYS A 45 -1.63 5.45 31.50
N PRO A 46 -0.76 6.03 32.36
CA PRO A 46 -0.44 7.45 32.28
C PRO A 46 0.26 7.76 30.96
N PHE A 47 -0.18 8.81 30.27
CA PHE A 47 0.43 9.30 29.04
C PHE A 47 1.20 10.59 29.36
N ASP A 48 2.52 10.59 29.21
CA ASP A 48 3.29 11.83 29.24
C ASP A 48 3.14 12.54 27.88
N GLN A 49 2.63 13.76 27.90
CA GLN A 49 2.48 14.63 26.73
C GLN A 49 3.40 15.84 26.88
N SER A 50 4.09 16.19 25.79
CA SER A 50 4.87 17.43 25.64
C SER A 50 6.02 17.60 26.66
N ASN A 51 6.95 16.65 26.69
CA ASN A 51 8.08 16.67 27.61
C ASN A 51 9.18 17.63 27.15
N TRP A 52 9.65 18.46 28.08
CA TRP A 52 10.86 19.28 27.95
C TRP A 52 12.01 18.63 28.71
N THR A 53 13.18 18.56 28.09
CA THR A 53 14.41 18.05 28.71
C THR A 53 15.47 19.14 28.70
N GLY A 54 16.06 19.44 29.85
CA GLY A 54 17.29 20.22 29.96
C GLY A 54 18.46 19.32 30.33
N LEU A 55 19.63 19.57 29.76
CA LEU A 55 20.89 18.89 30.08
C LEU A 55 22.01 19.92 30.22
N LEU A 56 22.77 19.85 31.31
CA LEU A 56 24.04 20.54 31.48
C LEU A 56 25.10 19.48 31.75
N SER A 57 26.18 19.46 30.97
CA SER A 57 27.29 18.54 31.23
C SER A 57 28.64 19.23 31.13
N TYR A 58 29.57 18.84 31.98
CA TYR A 58 30.96 19.24 31.97
C TYR A 58 31.81 18.00 31.72
N LYS A 59 32.79 18.05 30.80
CA LYS A 59 33.77 16.98 30.63
C LYS A 59 35.14 17.60 30.45
N ASN A 60 36.10 17.14 31.25
CA ASN A 60 37.49 17.51 31.13
C ASN A 60 38.35 16.25 30.99
N ALA A 61 39.33 16.28 30.10
CA ALA A 61 40.33 15.24 29.96
C ALA A 61 41.68 15.83 30.42
N PHE A 62 42.35 15.14 31.34
CA PHE A 62 43.62 15.53 31.90
C PHE A 62 44.77 14.86 31.12
N ASP A 63 45.93 15.51 31.09
CA ASP A 63 47.09 15.07 30.31
C ASP A 63 47.62 13.69 30.73
N ASN A 64 47.28 13.24 31.94
CA ASN A 64 47.61 11.90 32.46
C ASN A 64 46.68 10.78 31.96
N GLY A 65 45.80 11.07 30.98
CA GLY A 65 44.89 10.11 30.38
C GLY A 65 43.61 9.83 31.17
N VAL A 66 43.42 10.51 32.31
CA VAL A 66 42.16 10.49 33.07
C VAL A 66 41.19 11.49 32.47
N SER A 67 39.92 11.14 32.37
CA SER A 67 38.84 12.08 32.04
C SER A 67 37.76 12.05 33.10
N LEU A 68 37.21 13.21 33.40
CA LEU A 68 36.09 13.35 34.32
C LEU A 68 34.96 14.05 33.58
N ALA A 69 33.75 13.48 33.65
CA ALA A 69 32.54 14.12 33.20
C ALA A 69 31.52 14.21 34.34
N LEU A 70 30.76 15.30 34.36
CA LEU A 70 29.64 15.53 35.24
C LEU A 70 28.44 15.96 34.40
N SER A 71 27.26 15.53 34.77
CA SER A 71 26.03 15.78 34.05
C SER A 71 24.87 16.01 35.02
N LEU A 72 24.04 16.99 34.69
CA LEU A 72 22.79 17.28 35.36
C LEU A 72 21.72 17.38 34.28
N SER A 73 20.65 16.62 34.42
CA SER A 73 19.53 16.64 33.47
C SER A 73 18.21 16.72 34.21
N GLY A 74 17.23 17.37 33.60
CA GLY A 74 15.88 17.51 34.14
C GLY A 74 14.87 17.30 33.03
N VAL A 75 13.78 16.59 33.34
CA VAL A 75 12.65 16.39 32.44
C VAL A 75 11.39 16.91 33.13
N VAL A 76 10.62 17.73 32.43
CA VAL A 76 9.33 18.23 32.91
C VAL A 76 8.28 17.97 31.84
N GLY A 77 7.16 17.37 32.22
CA GLY A 77 6.11 16.90 31.32
C GLY A 77 4.72 17.02 31.90
N GLN A 78 3.70 16.77 31.08
CA GLN A 78 2.31 16.63 31.53
C GLN A 78 1.86 15.19 31.41
N SER A 79 1.66 14.52 32.54
CA SER A 79 1.08 13.19 32.60
C SER A 79 -0.45 13.31 32.64
N LYS A 80 -1.13 12.68 31.68
CA LYS A 80 -2.59 12.59 31.67
C LYS A 80 -3.01 11.17 32.05
N ALA A 81 -3.81 11.05 33.11
CA ALA A 81 -4.40 9.79 33.55
C ALA A 81 -5.92 9.85 33.37
N VAL A 82 -6.49 8.81 32.76
CA VAL A 82 -7.94 8.68 32.61
C VAL A 82 -8.41 7.63 33.60
N ARG A 83 -9.16 8.06 34.62
CA ARG A 83 -9.77 7.15 35.58
C ARG A 83 -11.19 6.83 35.13
N VAL A 84 -11.51 5.54 35.10
CA VAL A 84 -12.86 5.04 34.89
C VAL A 84 -13.31 4.45 36.22
N SER A 85 -14.25 5.12 36.87
CA SER A 85 -14.92 4.63 38.06
C SER A 85 -16.42 4.83 37.85
N THR A 86 -17.20 3.75 38.00
CA THR A 86 -18.68 3.78 37.94
C THR A 86 -19.24 4.57 36.75
N GLY A 87 -18.82 4.22 35.53
CA GLY A 87 -19.44 4.75 34.30
C GLY A 87 -19.22 6.24 34.00
N LYS A 88 -18.33 6.95 34.73
CA LYS A 88 -17.93 8.33 34.42
C LYS A 88 -16.43 8.44 34.16
N PHE A 89 -16.06 9.16 33.10
CA PHE A 89 -14.68 9.46 32.73
C PHE A 89 -14.19 10.72 33.43
N PHE A 90 -13.11 10.62 34.20
CA PHE A 90 -12.41 11.77 34.75
C PHE A 90 -11.04 11.91 34.07
N ASN A 91 -10.84 13.03 33.38
CA ASN A 91 -9.53 13.42 32.84
C ASN A 91 -8.73 14.11 33.95
N ILE A 92 -7.71 13.45 34.47
CA ILE A 92 -6.77 14.04 35.43
C ILE A 92 -5.50 14.41 34.65
N VAL A 93 -5.17 15.70 34.62
CA VAL A 93 -3.94 16.23 34.01
C VAL A 93 -3.02 16.69 35.14
N GLU A 94 -1.82 16.13 35.21
CA GLU A 94 -0.84 16.49 36.23
C GLU A 94 0.54 16.71 35.64
N ASN A 95 1.30 17.61 36.24
CA ASN A 95 2.67 17.88 35.81
C ASN A 95 3.62 16.88 36.47
N SER A 96 4.43 16.18 35.68
CA SER A 96 5.51 15.33 36.15
C SER A 96 6.84 16.08 35.99
N ALA A 97 7.73 15.90 36.97
CA ALA A 97 9.08 16.44 36.92
C ALA A 97 10.06 15.42 37.49
N SER A 98 11.10 15.10 36.72
CA SER A 98 12.21 14.25 37.16
C SER A 98 13.53 14.95 36.90
N TRP A 99 14.55 14.59 37.66
CA TRP A 99 15.90 15.07 37.43
C TRP A 99 16.92 13.97 37.72
N ALA A 100 18.08 14.08 37.09
CA ALA A 100 19.16 13.14 37.25
C ALA A 100 20.50 13.86 37.31
N VAL A 101 21.36 13.43 38.24
CA VAL A 101 22.75 13.89 38.36
C VAL A 101 23.67 12.69 38.19
N GLY A 102 24.68 12.81 37.33
CA GLY A 102 25.59 11.71 37.06
C GLY A 102 27.00 12.16 36.79
N GLY A 103 27.96 11.33 37.16
CA GLY A 103 29.38 11.52 36.92
C GLY A 103 29.97 10.35 36.16
N GLN A 104 31.03 10.60 35.43
CA GLN A 104 31.76 9.59 34.68
C GLN A 104 33.27 9.80 34.84
N LEU A 105 33.98 8.74 35.17
CA LEU A 105 35.43 8.69 35.23
C LEU A 105 35.94 7.82 34.08
N GLY A 106 36.84 8.33 33.26
CA GLY A 106 37.46 7.56 32.19
C GLY A 106 38.97 7.47 32.34
N TYR A 107 39.55 6.34 31.98
CA TYR A 107 41.00 6.14 31.93
C TYR A 107 41.34 5.05 30.91
N ALA A 108 42.30 5.32 30.02
CA ALA A 108 42.79 4.35 29.03
C ALA A 108 41.69 3.65 28.21
N GLY A 109 40.68 4.40 27.77
CA GLY A 109 39.53 3.89 27.00
C GLY A 109 38.40 3.32 27.86
N TRP A 110 38.65 2.97 29.12
CA TRP A 110 37.59 2.59 30.06
C TRP A 110 36.85 3.81 30.57
N GLU A 111 35.53 3.71 30.73
CA GLU A 111 34.65 4.76 31.22
C GLU A 111 33.67 4.15 32.25
N PHE A 112 33.79 4.57 33.51
CA PHE A 112 32.85 4.21 34.57
C PHE A 112 31.91 5.38 34.83
N GLY A 113 30.62 5.19 34.61
CA GLY A 113 29.57 6.17 34.84
C GLY A 113 28.66 5.76 35.99
N ALA A 114 28.21 6.73 36.78
CA ALA A 114 27.15 6.54 37.76
C ALA A 114 26.19 7.73 37.71
N GLN A 115 24.90 7.47 37.83
CA GLN A 115 23.85 8.48 37.77
C GLN A 115 22.77 8.19 38.81
N TYR A 116 22.41 9.19 39.59
CA TYR A 116 21.26 9.18 40.47
C TYR A 116 20.09 9.91 39.79
N ILE A 117 18.89 9.35 39.87
CA ILE A 117 17.68 9.85 39.24
C ILE A 117 16.58 9.95 40.31
N ASP A 118 15.94 11.11 40.40
CA ASP A 118 14.76 11.34 41.21
C ASP A 118 13.56 11.56 40.27
N ASN A 119 12.56 10.69 40.37
CA ASN A 119 11.37 10.73 39.52
C ASN A 119 10.26 11.65 40.07
N GLY A 120 10.53 12.43 41.13
CA GLY A 120 9.64 13.44 41.67
C GLY A 120 8.39 12.91 42.41
N LYS A 121 7.48 13.82 42.79
CA LYS A 121 6.16 13.48 43.35
C LYS A 121 5.12 13.44 42.23
N SER A 122 4.48 12.29 42.04
CA SER A 122 3.27 12.20 41.22
C SER A 122 2.10 12.69 42.09
N HIS A 123 1.38 13.72 41.65
CA HIS A 123 0.36 14.39 42.46
C HIS A 123 -1.05 13.79 42.31
N VAL A 124 -1.16 12.49 42.01
CA VAL A 124 -2.45 11.81 41.73
C VAL A 124 -3.28 11.76 43.00
N ASN A 125 -4.21 12.71 43.16
CA ASN A 125 -4.98 12.86 44.38
C ASN A 125 -6.49 12.68 44.15
N LYS A 126 -7.00 11.47 44.49
CA LYS A 126 -8.17 11.19 45.37
C LYS A 126 -8.77 9.80 45.07
N THR A 127 -8.27 8.78 45.77
CA THR A 127 -9.00 8.00 46.79
C THR A 127 -8.04 6.93 47.36
N HIS A 128 -7.84 6.98 48.68
CA HIS A 128 -7.19 5.98 49.56
C HIS A 128 -5.68 5.67 49.46
N LEU A 129 -4.89 6.23 48.54
CA LEU A 129 -3.42 6.22 48.62
C LEU A 129 -2.88 7.66 48.75
N ARG A 130 -2.68 8.13 49.99
CA ARG A 130 -1.98 9.41 50.24
C ARG A 130 -0.48 9.21 50.01
N ASP A 131 0.15 10.13 49.26
CA ASP A 131 1.61 10.35 49.15
C ASP A 131 2.47 9.25 48.48
N ALA A 132 2.14 8.83 47.25
CA ALA A 132 3.05 8.00 46.46
C ALA A 132 4.20 8.84 45.82
N LYS A 133 5.38 8.87 46.45
CA LYS A 133 6.61 9.38 45.81
C LYS A 133 6.94 8.53 44.57
N GLY A 134 7.34 9.16 43.46
CA GLY A 134 7.64 8.52 42.16
C GLY A 134 8.84 7.56 42.15
N GLY A 135 9.53 7.44 43.28
CA GLY A 135 10.69 6.57 43.47
C GLY A 135 12.00 7.22 43.06
N THR A 136 13.10 6.67 43.55
CA THR A 136 14.47 7.09 43.22
C THR A 136 15.16 5.95 42.49
N ALA A 137 16.12 6.26 41.62
CA ALA A 137 16.89 5.26 40.90
C ALA A 137 18.38 5.59 40.84
N VAL A 138 19.20 4.55 40.74
CA VAL A 138 20.63 4.63 40.56
C VAL A 138 21.00 3.80 39.35
N SER A 139 21.72 4.40 38.42
CA SER A 139 22.32 3.75 37.26
C SER A 139 23.83 3.74 37.41
N VAL A 140 24.48 2.63 37.10
CA VAL A 140 25.93 2.52 36.96
C VAL A 140 26.24 1.84 35.65
N ALA A 141 27.28 2.27 34.96
CA ALA A 141 27.68 1.69 33.69
C ALA A 141 29.20 1.63 33.58
N LEU A 142 29.71 0.54 33.01
CA LEU A 142 31.10 0.38 32.66
C LEU A 142 31.19 0.24 31.15
N GLY A 143 31.91 1.14 30.50
CA GLY A 143 32.15 1.12 29.07
C GLY A 143 33.62 1.09 28.70
N TYR A 144 33.88 0.64 27.49
CA TYR A 144 35.20 0.66 26.87
C TYR A 144 35.10 1.23 25.46
N SER A 145 35.91 2.24 25.18
CA SER A 145 36.01 2.91 23.88
C SER A 145 37.27 2.46 23.16
N PHE A 146 37.12 2.02 21.91
CA PHE A 146 38.22 1.64 21.03
C PHE A 146 37.98 2.19 19.62
N GLY A 147 38.84 3.11 19.20
CA GLY A 147 38.66 3.85 17.94
C GLY A 147 37.34 4.63 17.93
N ALA A 148 36.54 4.43 16.88
CA ALA A 148 35.22 5.02 16.75
C ALA A 148 34.13 4.28 17.55
N HIS A 149 34.44 3.11 18.12
CA HIS A 149 33.47 2.25 18.78
C HIS A 149 33.51 2.43 20.30
N LYS A 150 32.36 2.25 20.95
CA LYS A 150 32.24 2.13 22.40
C LYS A 150 31.22 1.06 22.73
N ILE A 151 31.53 0.22 23.71
CA ILE A 151 30.60 -0.76 24.28
C ILE A 151 30.46 -0.44 25.75
N ALA A 152 29.24 -0.42 26.30
CA ALA A 152 29.05 -0.30 27.74
C ALA A 152 27.99 -1.26 28.27
N ALA A 153 28.27 -1.84 29.44
CA ALA A 153 27.31 -2.60 30.21
C ALA A 153 26.81 -1.73 31.36
N GLY A 154 25.49 -1.54 31.45
CA GLY A 154 24.83 -0.77 32.48
C GLY A 154 24.01 -1.63 33.44
N TYR A 155 23.85 -1.13 34.66
CA TYR A 155 22.96 -1.66 35.68
C TYR A 155 22.18 -0.50 36.29
N TYR A 156 20.87 -0.61 36.27
CA TYR A 156 19.94 0.38 36.79
C TYR A 156 19.08 -0.26 37.88
N HIS A 157 19.01 0.39 39.03
CA HIS A 157 18.25 -0.02 40.19
C HIS A 157 17.26 1.08 40.58
N SER A 158 15.97 0.74 40.72
CA SER A 158 14.96 1.69 41.18
C SER A 158 14.13 1.14 42.35
N ASP A 159 13.94 2.00 43.35
CA ASP A 159 13.05 1.77 44.50
C ASP A 159 11.73 2.51 44.27
N LYS A 160 10.65 1.77 43.96
CA LYS A 160 9.30 2.34 43.80
C LYS A 160 8.35 1.73 44.82
N LYS A 161 7.56 2.54 45.53
CA LYS A 161 6.41 2.02 46.30
C LYS A 161 5.32 1.64 45.29
N LEU A 162 5.05 0.35 45.12
CA LEU A 162 3.93 -0.14 44.33
C LEU A 162 2.82 -0.54 45.30
N GLY A 163 1.58 -0.13 45.05
CA GLY A 163 0.43 -0.71 45.76
C GLY A 163 0.42 -2.23 45.57
N ALA A 164 -0.09 -2.98 46.57
CA ALA A 164 0.03 -4.43 46.70
C ALA A 164 -0.11 -5.20 45.37
N LEU A 165 0.93 -5.98 45.04
CA LEU A 165 0.97 -6.90 43.90
C LEU A 165 1.02 -8.35 44.41
N ASN A 166 0.34 -9.28 43.75
CA ASN A 166 0.43 -10.72 44.03
C ASN A 166 1.69 -11.37 43.40
N ALA A 167 1.89 -12.67 43.62
CA ALA A 167 3.07 -13.42 43.15
C ALA A 167 3.24 -13.51 41.62
N THR A 168 2.20 -13.17 40.84
CA THR A 168 2.24 -13.08 39.36
C THR A 168 2.42 -11.63 38.88
N GLY A 169 2.54 -10.67 39.80
CA GLY A 169 2.75 -9.26 39.49
C GLY A 169 1.47 -8.50 39.17
N GLU A 170 0.29 -8.96 39.59
CA GLU A 170 -1.00 -8.28 39.42
C GLU A 170 -1.39 -7.46 40.66
N ALA A 171 -1.98 -6.28 40.48
CA ALA A 171 -2.40 -5.43 41.61
C ALA A 171 -3.66 -5.98 42.28
N LEU A 172 -3.59 -6.17 43.60
CA LEU A 172 -4.71 -6.64 44.42
C LEU A 172 -5.69 -5.50 44.70
N ALA A 173 -6.97 -5.76 44.46
CA ALA A 173 -8.04 -4.80 44.74
C ALA A 173 -8.12 -4.48 46.25
N PRO A 174 -8.40 -3.22 46.65
CA PRO A 174 -8.46 -2.82 48.06
C PRO A 174 -9.57 -3.50 48.87
N ALA A 175 -10.51 -4.21 48.22
CA ALA A 175 -11.70 -4.75 48.85
C ALA A 175 -11.44 -5.89 49.86
N ILE A 176 -10.23 -6.46 49.89
CA ILE A 176 -9.88 -7.59 50.78
C ILE A 176 -9.17 -7.12 52.06
N ALA A 177 -8.62 -5.91 52.09
CA ALA A 177 -7.97 -5.36 53.28
C ALA A 177 -8.89 -4.35 53.95
N GLY A 178 -9.62 -4.82 54.97
CA GLY A 178 -10.40 -3.96 55.86
C GLY A 178 -9.57 -2.77 56.35
N GLY A 179 -10.20 -1.59 56.39
CA GLY A 179 -9.53 -0.31 56.60
C GLY A 179 -8.60 -0.28 57.82
N ALA A 180 -7.30 -0.37 57.58
CA ALA A 180 -6.23 0.11 58.45
C ALA A 180 -4.95 0.25 57.61
N GLY A 181 -4.30 1.42 57.68
CA GLY A 181 -3.12 1.75 56.88
C GLY A 181 -1.95 0.82 57.14
N THR A 182 -1.76 -0.16 56.26
CA THR A 182 -0.61 -1.06 56.26
C THR A 182 0.36 -0.65 55.15
N ASP A 183 1.62 -0.36 55.51
CA ASP A 183 2.68 0.07 54.59
C ASP A 183 3.15 -1.14 53.77
N LEU A 184 2.50 -1.38 52.64
CA LEU A 184 2.72 -2.53 51.75
C LEU A 184 3.97 -2.33 50.88
N GLY A 185 5.17 -2.48 51.45
CA GLY A 185 6.44 -2.84 50.79
C GLY A 185 6.96 -2.01 49.59
N LYS A 186 8.29 -1.81 49.50
CA LYS A 186 8.92 -1.20 48.31
C LYS A 186 9.17 -2.27 47.24
N ALA A 187 8.70 -2.04 46.01
CA ALA A 187 9.05 -2.86 44.87
C ALA A 187 10.37 -2.39 44.26
N ARG A 188 11.30 -3.33 44.11
CA ARG A 188 12.64 -3.09 43.55
C ARG A 188 12.66 -3.54 42.10
N THR A 189 13.15 -2.70 41.20
CA THR A 189 13.34 -3.05 39.78
C THR A 189 14.81 -2.94 39.42
N ASN A 190 15.35 -4.03 38.86
CA ASN A 190 16.71 -4.10 38.36
C ASN A 190 16.69 -4.22 36.83
N ILE A 191 17.47 -3.39 36.13
CA ILE A 191 17.59 -3.42 34.66
C ILE A 191 19.07 -3.55 34.34
N TYR A 192 19.40 -4.47 33.44
CA TYR A 192 20.75 -4.66 32.92
C TYR A 192 20.75 -4.22 31.46
N SER A 193 21.63 -3.29 31.09
CA SER A 193 21.71 -2.74 29.75
C SER A 193 23.03 -3.08 29.09
N LEU A 194 23.04 -3.26 27.76
CA LEU A 194 24.24 -3.32 26.94
C LEU A 194 24.08 -2.32 25.81
N THR A 195 24.96 -1.33 25.75
CA THR A 195 24.97 -0.26 24.75
C THR A 195 26.18 -0.40 23.83
N TYR A 196 25.97 -0.08 22.55
CA TYR A 196 27.01 0.01 21.53
C TYR A 196 26.89 1.36 20.81
N ASP A 197 27.97 2.14 20.83
CA ASP A 197 28.05 3.43 20.15
C ASP A 197 29.12 3.37 19.06
N PHE A 198 28.81 3.87 17.86
CA PHE A 198 29.78 4.05 16.77
C PHE A 198 29.79 5.51 16.31
N LYS A 199 30.92 6.20 16.50
CA LYS A 199 31.12 7.58 16.08
C LYS A 199 31.41 7.62 14.58
N VAL A 200 30.46 8.14 13.81
CA VAL A 200 30.56 8.26 12.34
C VAL A 200 31.33 9.53 11.96
N ALA A 201 31.13 10.63 12.69
CA ALA A 201 31.84 11.90 12.50
C ALA A 201 31.87 12.72 13.81
N PRO A 202 32.65 13.80 13.92
CA PRO A 202 32.60 14.70 15.08
C PRO A 202 31.18 15.21 15.31
N GLY A 203 30.55 14.80 16.42
CA GLY A 203 29.17 15.16 16.77
C GLY A 203 28.08 14.25 16.18
N LEU A 204 28.41 13.23 15.37
CA LEU A 204 27.47 12.28 14.77
C LEU A 204 27.85 10.84 15.11
N GLY A 205 26.95 10.08 15.74
CA GLY A 205 27.17 8.68 16.07
C GLY A 205 25.90 7.83 15.96
N LEU A 206 26.07 6.55 15.66
CA LEU A 206 25.04 5.52 15.69
C LEU A 206 25.04 4.86 17.08
N PHE A 207 23.86 4.63 17.63
CA PHE A 207 23.64 4.11 18.99
C PHE A 207 22.70 2.90 18.94
N ALA A 208 23.04 1.82 19.64
CA ALA A 208 22.20 0.66 19.85
C ALA A 208 22.21 0.23 21.32
N GLU A 209 21.06 -0.12 21.90
CA GLU A 209 20.94 -0.53 23.30
C GLU A 209 20.00 -1.74 23.44
N ALA A 210 20.42 -2.74 24.22
CA ALA A 210 19.61 -3.88 24.63
C ALA A 210 19.42 -3.86 26.15
N ASN A 211 18.19 -4.07 26.63
CA ASN A 211 17.82 -3.99 28.04
C ASN A 211 17.17 -5.29 28.53
N TYR A 212 17.61 -5.80 29.69
CA TYR A 212 17.02 -6.95 30.40
C TYR A 212 16.44 -6.51 31.75
N PHE A 213 15.12 -6.71 31.93
CA PHE A 213 14.38 -6.27 33.12
C PHE A 213 14.18 -7.44 34.09
N ASN A 214 14.68 -7.32 35.32
CA ASN A 214 14.44 -8.28 36.40
C ASN A 214 13.56 -7.65 37.49
N MET A 215 12.27 -8.02 37.48
CA MET A 215 11.24 -7.50 38.39
C MET A 215 10.80 -8.49 39.48
N LYS A 216 11.52 -9.62 39.67
CA LYS A 216 11.13 -10.65 40.65
C LYS A 216 11.55 -10.29 42.07
N ASN A 217 10.67 -9.63 42.83
CA ASN A 217 10.84 -9.48 44.28
C ASN A 217 10.36 -10.76 44.98
N LYS A 218 11.28 -11.69 45.29
CA LYS A 218 10.97 -12.95 46.01
C LYS A 218 10.48 -12.70 47.45
N ASP A 219 10.90 -11.60 48.07
CA ASP A 219 10.64 -11.34 49.49
C ASP A 219 9.20 -10.88 49.78
N VAL A 220 8.53 -10.24 48.82
CA VAL A 220 7.15 -9.75 48.99
C VAL A 220 6.12 -10.89 48.91
N ALA A 221 6.44 -11.97 48.19
CA ALA A 221 5.54 -13.12 48.04
C ALA A 221 5.46 -14.00 49.31
N ALA A 222 6.53 -14.03 50.11
CA ALA A 222 6.59 -14.83 51.34
C ALA A 222 5.77 -14.21 52.48
N GLU A 223 5.88 -12.89 52.70
CA GLU A 223 5.06 -12.18 53.70
C GLU A 223 3.57 -12.18 53.35
N PHE A 224 3.21 -12.24 52.06
CA PHE A 224 1.82 -12.28 51.60
C PHE A 224 1.18 -13.68 51.74
N GLN A 225 1.96 -14.76 51.59
CA GLN A 225 1.45 -16.14 51.73
C GLN A 225 1.03 -16.49 53.16
N ASP A 226 1.73 -15.98 54.17
CA ASP A 226 1.36 -16.22 55.58
C ASP A 226 0.09 -15.44 55.98
N ALA A 227 -0.11 -14.22 55.44
CA ALA A 227 -1.33 -13.45 55.64
C ALA A 227 -2.56 -14.06 54.93
N TYR A 228 -2.36 -14.68 53.76
CA TYR A 228 -3.43 -15.31 52.98
C TYR A 228 -3.88 -16.66 53.54
N LYS A 229 -2.97 -17.42 54.18
CA LYS A 229 -3.30 -18.68 54.86
C LYS A 229 -4.31 -18.51 56.01
N GLY A 230 -4.21 -17.43 56.78
CA GLY A 230 -5.16 -17.15 57.87
C GLY A 230 -6.58 -16.80 57.43
N LEU A 231 -6.78 -16.43 56.16
CA LEU A 231 -8.07 -16.03 55.60
C LEU A 231 -8.82 -17.19 54.91
N ASN A 232 -8.11 -18.15 54.34
CA ASN A 232 -8.70 -19.27 53.59
C ASN A 232 -9.29 -20.38 54.48
N ASP A 233 -8.81 -20.52 55.73
CA ASP A 233 -9.29 -21.59 56.63
C ASP A 233 -10.72 -21.36 57.18
N LYS A 234 -11.33 -20.19 56.93
CA LYS A 234 -12.72 -19.89 57.34
C LYS A 234 -13.77 -20.02 56.25
N ALA A 235 -13.39 -20.18 54.98
CA ALA A 235 -14.32 -20.13 53.84
C ALA A 235 -14.58 -21.50 53.17
N LEU A 236 -13.92 -22.57 53.63
CA LEU A 236 -13.87 -23.87 52.95
C LEU A 236 -14.67 -25.01 53.61
N ASP A 237 -15.69 -24.69 54.42
CA ASP A 237 -16.54 -25.70 55.08
C ASP A 237 -17.90 -25.95 54.40
N GLY A 238 -18.19 -25.30 53.27
CA GLY A 238 -19.46 -25.46 52.55
C GLY A 238 -19.26 -25.83 51.09
N VAL A 239 -19.87 -26.94 50.68
CA VAL A 239 -20.13 -27.36 49.29
C VAL A 239 -19.07 -28.28 48.65
N LYS A 240 -19.21 -29.58 48.94
CA LYS A 240 -18.81 -30.70 48.07
C LYS A 240 -20.07 -31.44 47.58
N SER A 241 -19.95 -32.07 46.41
CA SER A 241 -20.94 -32.89 45.65
C SER A 241 -21.85 -32.07 44.72
N ASN A 242 -22.13 -32.41 43.46
CA ASN A 242 -22.05 -33.67 42.71
C ASN A 242 -21.79 -33.41 41.21
N ARG A 243 -21.20 -34.39 40.50
CA ARG A 243 -21.20 -34.50 39.04
C ARG A 243 -22.46 -35.25 38.60
N ASP A 244 -23.15 -34.80 37.53
CA ASP A 244 -23.60 -35.60 36.37
C ASP A 244 -24.75 -34.96 35.54
N TRP A 245 -24.59 -35.02 34.19
CA TRP A 245 -25.51 -34.90 33.03
C TRP A 245 -26.27 -33.60 32.66
N TYR A 246 -26.34 -33.41 31.33
CA TYR A 246 -27.02 -32.39 30.49
C TYR A 246 -28.20 -31.65 31.12
N GLU A 247 -28.11 -30.32 31.23
CA GLU A 247 -29.25 -29.39 31.28
C GLU A 247 -28.81 -27.94 30.95
N ALA A 248 -29.77 -27.10 30.57
CA ALA A 248 -29.69 -25.80 29.88
C ALA A 248 -28.70 -24.73 30.44
N PRO A 249 -28.25 -23.75 29.62
CA PRO A 249 -27.22 -22.79 30.05
C PRO A 249 -27.74 -21.79 31.09
N GLU A 250 -27.10 -21.76 32.27
CA GLU A 250 -27.54 -21.05 33.48
C GLU A 250 -26.86 -19.69 33.75
N THR A 251 -26.06 -19.13 32.83
CA THR A 251 -25.49 -17.78 33.05
C THR A 251 -25.80 -16.78 31.93
N LEU A 252 -26.08 -15.53 32.29
CA LEU A 252 -26.28 -14.40 31.36
C LEU A 252 -25.08 -14.21 30.42
N GLY A 253 -23.87 -14.55 30.87
CA GLY A 253 -22.65 -14.53 30.07
C GLY A 253 -22.55 -15.67 29.05
N GLU A 254 -23.18 -16.81 29.31
CA GLU A 254 -23.28 -17.94 28.35
C GLU A 254 -24.44 -17.75 27.38
N ARG A 255 -25.54 -17.12 27.80
CA ARG A 255 -26.59 -16.62 26.88
C ARG A 255 -26.03 -15.56 25.93
N LEU A 256 -25.24 -14.60 26.41
CA LEU A 256 -24.55 -13.62 25.54
C LEU A 256 -23.51 -14.24 24.59
N LYS A 257 -22.91 -15.39 24.96
CA LYS A 257 -22.04 -16.16 24.05
C LYS A 257 -22.84 -16.99 23.03
N ALA A 258 -24.07 -17.36 23.35
CA ALA A 258 -24.97 -18.05 22.42
C ALA A 258 -25.67 -17.07 21.47
N ASP A 259 -26.23 -15.96 21.97
CA ASP A 259 -26.96 -14.95 21.17
C ASP A 259 -26.05 -14.17 20.21
N VAL A 260 -24.77 -14.00 20.53
CA VAL A 260 -23.80 -13.37 19.62
C VAL A 260 -23.10 -14.39 18.70
N ARG A 261 -23.05 -15.69 19.05
CA ARG A 261 -22.70 -16.73 18.07
C ARG A 261 -23.82 -16.98 17.06
N ILE A 262 -25.07 -16.68 17.41
CA ILE A 262 -26.22 -16.71 16.50
C ILE A 262 -26.08 -15.60 15.42
N LEU A 263 -25.39 -14.49 15.70
CA LEU A 263 -25.07 -13.45 14.70
C LEU A 263 -24.19 -13.95 13.55
N SER A 264 -23.39 -15.02 13.72
CA SER A 264 -22.48 -15.52 12.68
C SER A 264 -22.93 -16.81 11.98
N ARG A 265 -23.94 -17.53 12.50
CA ARG A 265 -24.34 -18.84 11.96
C ARG A 265 -25.77 -18.94 11.38
N ASP A 266 -26.73 -18.12 11.84
CA ASP A 266 -28.15 -18.30 11.48
C ASP A 266 -28.88 -17.05 10.92
N LEU A 267 -28.26 -15.86 10.92
CA LEU A 267 -28.92 -14.62 10.43
C LEU A 267 -28.51 -14.32 8.98
N ARG A 268 -29.25 -14.86 7.99
CA ARG A 268 -29.07 -14.61 6.54
C ARG A 268 -27.60 -14.70 6.04
N ALA A 269 -26.75 -15.43 6.76
CA ALA A 269 -25.29 -15.36 6.65
C ALA A 269 -24.72 -15.94 5.34
N ASP A 270 -25.56 -16.58 4.54
CA ASP A 270 -25.19 -17.14 3.23
C ASP A 270 -25.56 -16.24 2.04
N GLY A 271 -26.25 -15.11 2.28
CA GLY A 271 -26.76 -14.25 1.21
C GLY A 271 -27.78 -14.91 0.29
N ALA A 272 -28.26 -16.12 0.60
CA ALA A 272 -29.10 -16.95 -0.29
C ALA A 272 -30.45 -16.29 -0.60
N HIS A 273 -30.93 -15.42 0.29
CA HIS A 273 -32.11 -14.60 0.06
C HIS A 273 -31.93 -13.64 -1.13
N TRP A 274 -30.81 -12.93 -1.22
CA TRP A 274 -30.53 -12.02 -2.35
C TRP A 274 -30.40 -12.79 -3.67
N GLU A 275 -29.86 -14.01 -3.65
CA GLU A 275 -29.80 -14.87 -4.82
C GLU A 275 -31.20 -15.32 -5.26
N LYS A 276 -32.04 -15.78 -4.32
CA LYS A 276 -33.43 -16.17 -4.60
C LYS A 276 -34.24 -15.03 -5.22
N GLU A 277 -34.00 -13.80 -4.78
CA GLU A 277 -34.69 -12.60 -5.28
C GLU A 277 -34.05 -11.99 -6.54
N ASN A 278 -32.90 -12.50 -6.98
CA ASN A 278 -32.07 -11.85 -8.00
C ASN A 278 -31.79 -10.38 -7.68
N ALA A 279 -31.55 -10.06 -6.40
CA ALA A 279 -31.53 -8.69 -5.88
C ALA A 279 -30.51 -7.78 -6.59
N PHE A 280 -29.42 -8.34 -7.12
CA PHE A 280 -28.33 -7.61 -7.78
C PHE A 280 -28.30 -7.77 -9.30
N LYS A 281 -29.31 -8.42 -9.89
CA LYS A 281 -29.41 -8.54 -11.34
C LYS A 281 -29.68 -7.18 -11.97
N THR A 282 -28.88 -6.79 -12.96
CA THR A 282 -28.97 -5.47 -13.57
C THR A 282 -29.25 -5.55 -15.07
N LYS A 283 -30.26 -4.77 -15.49
CA LYS A 283 -30.64 -4.59 -16.91
C LYS A 283 -30.32 -3.16 -17.35
N GLN A 284 -30.24 -2.93 -18.66
CA GLN A 284 -30.17 -1.56 -19.18
C GLN A 284 -31.50 -0.87 -18.89
N ASP A 285 -31.44 0.26 -18.18
CA ASP A 285 -32.61 1.07 -17.86
C ASP A 285 -32.25 2.54 -18.14
N PRO A 286 -32.58 3.06 -19.33
CA PRO A 286 -32.30 4.45 -19.69
C PRO A 286 -33.06 5.49 -18.84
N SER A 287 -34.04 5.07 -18.03
CA SER A 287 -34.77 5.99 -17.13
C SER A 287 -33.97 6.36 -15.87
N LYS A 288 -32.87 5.66 -15.60
CA LYS A 288 -32.00 5.87 -14.45
C LYS A 288 -30.57 6.21 -14.89
N PRO A 289 -29.84 7.06 -14.13
CA PRO A 289 -28.42 7.25 -14.38
C PRO A 289 -27.67 5.94 -14.11
N LYS A 290 -26.83 5.50 -15.06
CA LYS A 290 -26.00 4.30 -14.90
C LYS A 290 -24.84 4.55 -13.94
N TYR A 291 -24.37 3.50 -13.28
CA TYR A 291 -23.09 3.50 -12.57
C TYR A 291 -22.43 2.11 -12.68
N TYR A 292 -21.25 2.03 -13.26
CA TYR A 292 -20.50 0.79 -13.43
C TYR A 292 -19.34 0.75 -12.43
N VAL A 293 -19.48 -0.11 -11.42
CA VAL A 293 -18.42 -0.45 -10.45
C VAL A 293 -17.74 -1.72 -10.90
N LEU A 294 -16.42 -1.72 -10.98
CA LEU A 294 -15.67 -2.88 -11.39
C LEU A 294 -14.36 -3.01 -10.61
N GLU A 295 -14.18 -4.14 -9.96
CA GLU A 295 -12.90 -4.57 -9.42
C GLU A 295 -12.14 -5.43 -10.43
N MET A 296 -10.81 -5.38 -10.37
CA MET A 296 -9.96 -6.37 -11.05
C MET A 296 -10.41 -7.79 -10.69
N PHE A 297 -10.89 -8.54 -11.69
CA PHE A 297 -11.31 -9.92 -11.50
C PHE A 297 -10.14 -10.83 -11.07
N PRO A 298 -10.36 -11.85 -10.21
CA PRO A 298 -9.28 -12.64 -9.64
C PRO A 298 -8.77 -13.73 -10.59
N TYR A 299 -7.50 -14.11 -10.40
CA TYR A 299 -6.97 -15.38 -10.89
C TYR A 299 -7.50 -16.54 -10.04
N PRO A 300 -8.14 -17.59 -10.61
CA PRO A 300 -8.63 -18.76 -9.89
C PRO A 300 -7.48 -19.75 -9.59
N SER A 301 -6.45 -19.25 -8.93
CA SER A 301 -5.22 -19.98 -8.60
C SER A 301 -5.25 -20.64 -7.22
N GLY A 302 -6.40 -20.60 -6.53
CA GLY A 302 -6.59 -21.16 -5.18
C GLY A 302 -7.75 -20.49 -4.45
N ARG A 303 -7.66 -20.40 -3.12
CA ARG A 303 -8.71 -19.83 -2.26
C ARG A 303 -8.60 -18.31 -2.08
N LEU A 304 -9.70 -17.71 -1.63
CA LEU A 304 -9.77 -16.32 -1.18
C LEU A 304 -8.76 -16.06 -0.06
N HIS A 305 -8.23 -14.84 0.00
CA HIS A 305 -7.37 -14.36 1.09
C HIS A 305 -7.78 -12.93 1.44
N MET A 306 -7.31 -12.39 2.55
CA MET A 306 -7.79 -11.09 3.04
C MET A 306 -7.48 -9.90 2.12
N GLY A 307 -6.43 -9.99 1.29
CA GLY A 307 -6.20 -9.05 0.18
C GLY A 307 -7.36 -8.98 -0.83
N HIS A 308 -7.99 -10.12 -1.16
CA HIS A 308 -9.18 -10.16 -2.02
C HIS A 308 -10.38 -9.55 -1.29
N VAL A 309 -10.62 -9.94 -0.04
CA VAL A 309 -11.73 -9.38 0.76
C VAL A 309 -11.63 -7.86 0.83
N ARG A 310 -10.42 -7.32 1.01
CA ARG A 310 -10.20 -5.87 1.00
C ARG A 310 -10.65 -5.25 -0.32
N ASN A 311 -10.12 -5.71 -1.46
CA ASN A 311 -10.44 -5.15 -2.78
C ASN A 311 -11.95 -5.14 -3.06
N TYR A 312 -12.57 -6.31 -2.92
CA TYR A 312 -13.98 -6.52 -3.28
C TYR A 312 -14.96 -5.90 -2.27
N THR A 313 -14.55 -5.70 -1.00
CA THR A 313 -15.37 -4.91 -0.05
C THR A 313 -15.40 -3.44 -0.45
N LEU A 314 -14.31 -2.88 -0.98
CA LEU A 314 -14.28 -1.47 -1.40
C LEU A 314 -15.26 -1.21 -2.54
N GLY A 315 -15.30 -2.08 -3.56
CA GLY A 315 -16.25 -1.93 -4.66
C GLY A 315 -17.68 -2.24 -4.24
N ASP A 316 -17.91 -3.25 -3.41
CA ASP A 316 -19.25 -3.56 -2.91
C ASP A 316 -19.87 -2.43 -2.07
N VAL A 317 -19.07 -1.73 -1.24
CA VAL A 317 -19.52 -0.53 -0.52
C VAL A 317 -19.99 0.54 -1.50
N VAL A 318 -19.24 0.79 -2.58
CA VAL A 318 -19.59 1.78 -3.61
C VAL A 318 -20.83 1.35 -4.39
N ALA A 319 -20.92 0.07 -4.78
CA ALA A 319 -22.03 -0.48 -5.52
C ALA A 319 -23.35 -0.35 -4.76
N ARG A 320 -23.37 -0.78 -3.48
CA ARG A 320 -24.54 -0.67 -2.60
C ARG A 320 -24.92 0.79 -2.35
N PHE A 321 -23.93 1.65 -2.08
CA PHE A 321 -24.15 3.08 -1.91
C PHE A 321 -24.78 3.71 -3.15
N LYS A 322 -24.19 3.52 -4.34
CA LYS A 322 -24.71 4.10 -5.59
C LYS A 322 -26.09 3.57 -5.94
N LYS A 323 -26.37 2.30 -5.68
CA LYS A 323 -27.70 1.71 -5.87
C LYS A 323 -28.73 2.40 -4.96
N SER A 324 -28.41 2.62 -3.69
CA SER A 324 -29.30 3.33 -2.77
C SER A 324 -29.47 4.82 -3.14
N GLN A 325 -28.52 5.44 -3.84
CA GLN A 325 -28.68 6.79 -4.42
C GLN A 325 -29.59 6.81 -5.67
N GLY A 326 -30.15 5.67 -6.09
CA GLY A 326 -31.07 5.56 -7.23
C GLY A 326 -30.40 5.29 -8.58
N TYR A 327 -29.10 5.03 -8.62
CA TYR A 327 -28.40 4.67 -9.86
C TYR A 327 -28.76 3.25 -10.31
N ASN A 328 -28.73 3.03 -11.63
CA ASN A 328 -28.72 1.70 -12.19
C ASN A 328 -27.29 1.14 -12.15
N VAL A 329 -27.01 0.27 -11.17
CA VAL A 329 -25.64 -0.17 -10.89
C VAL A 329 -25.29 -1.48 -11.58
N LEU A 330 -24.29 -1.47 -12.45
CA LEU A 330 -23.64 -2.69 -12.94
C LEU A 330 -22.45 -2.99 -12.02
N HIS A 331 -22.49 -4.15 -11.37
CA HIS A 331 -21.45 -4.66 -10.49
C HIS A 331 -21.21 -6.15 -10.83
N PRO A 332 -20.38 -6.45 -11.84
CA PRO A 332 -20.18 -7.81 -12.32
C PRO A 332 -18.95 -8.46 -11.66
N MET A 333 -18.82 -9.78 -11.84
CA MET A 333 -17.62 -10.52 -11.45
C MET A 333 -17.35 -11.65 -12.43
N GLY A 334 -16.09 -12.05 -12.58
CA GLY A 334 -15.66 -13.12 -13.47
C GLY A 334 -14.29 -13.65 -13.06
N TRP A 335 -13.62 -14.38 -13.95
CA TRP A 335 -12.40 -15.13 -13.62
C TRP A 335 -11.33 -14.99 -14.71
N ASP A 336 -10.17 -14.47 -14.34
CA ASP A 336 -8.97 -14.46 -15.20
C ASP A 336 -8.30 -15.84 -15.14
N SER A 337 -8.74 -16.74 -15.99
CA SER A 337 -8.67 -18.20 -15.76
C SER A 337 -7.68 -18.94 -16.65
N PHE A 338 -7.12 -18.27 -17.67
CA PHE A 338 -5.94 -18.76 -18.37
C PHE A 338 -4.65 -18.43 -17.63
N GLY A 339 -3.54 -19.02 -18.08
CA GLY A 339 -2.21 -18.65 -17.64
C GLY A 339 -1.46 -19.68 -16.82
N LEU A 340 -0.16 -19.41 -16.75
CA LEU A 340 0.82 -20.27 -16.14
C LEU A 340 0.62 -20.58 -14.63
N PRO A 341 -0.02 -19.75 -13.76
CA PRO A 341 -0.24 -20.15 -12.37
C PRO A 341 -1.14 -21.38 -12.26
N ALA A 342 -2.20 -21.45 -13.07
CA ALA A 342 -3.13 -22.56 -13.08
C ALA A 342 -2.47 -23.81 -13.69
N GLU A 343 -1.72 -23.64 -14.77
CA GLU A 343 -0.98 -24.72 -15.43
C GLU A 343 0.04 -25.37 -14.49
N ASN A 344 0.92 -24.59 -13.86
CA ASN A 344 1.92 -25.12 -12.94
C ASN A 344 1.28 -25.78 -11.71
N ALA A 345 0.27 -25.14 -11.11
CA ALA A 345 -0.41 -25.68 -9.94
C ALA A 345 -1.16 -26.99 -10.24
N ALA A 346 -1.63 -27.16 -11.48
CA ALA A 346 -2.26 -28.39 -11.93
C ALA A 346 -1.22 -29.49 -12.18
N ILE A 347 -0.10 -29.17 -12.86
CA ILE A 347 1.01 -30.10 -13.10
C ILE A 347 1.59 -30.62 -11.79
N GLU A 348 1.88 -29.75 -10.82
CA GLU A 348 2.41 -30.12 -9.50
C GLU A 348 1.52 -31.10 -8.74
N ARG A 349 0.19 -31.05 -8.99
CA ARG A 349 -0.80 -31.89 -8.32
C ARG A 349 -1.29 -33.07 -9.18
N GLY A 350 -0.72 -33.26 -10.37
CA GLY A 350 -1.14 -34.30 -11.31
C GLY A 350 -2.59 -34.13 -11.82
N SER A 351 -3.08 -32.90 -11.92
CA SER A 351 -4.41 -32.53 -12.41
C SER A 351 -4.34 -31.88 -13.79
N HIS A 352 -5.41 -31.93 -14.57
CA HIS A 352 -5.51 -31.13 -15.79
C HIS A 352 -5.79 -29.64 -15.45
N PRO A 353 -5.17 -28.65 -16.13
CA PRO A 353 -5.36 -27.22 -15.84
C PRO A 353 -6.82 -26.74 -15.89
N ALA A 354 -7.63 -27.29 -16.80
CA ALA A 354 -9.05 -26.97 -16.90
C ALA A 354 -9.85 -27.38 -15.65
N GLU A 355 -9.63 -28.61 -15.18
CA GLU A 355 -10.31 -29.14 -14.00
C GLU A 355 -9.91 -28.38 -12.74
N TRP A 356 -8.61 -28.10 -12.60
CA TRP A 356 -8.05 -27.31 -11.52
C TRP A 356 -8.67 -25.91 -11.47
N THR A 357 -8.71 -25.23 -12.61
CA THR A 357 -9.28 -23.90 -12.78
C THR A 357 -10.76 -23.86 -12.43
N ARG A 358 -11.57 -24.75 -13.03
CA ARG A 358 -13.03 -24.82 -12.80
C ARG A 358 -13.36 -25.14 -11.33
N SER A 359 -12.57 -25.99 -10.68
CA SER A 359 -12.73 -26.30 -9.25
C SER A 359 -12.44 -25.08 -8.35
N ASN A 360 -11.38 -24.33 -8.66
CA ASN A 360 -11.07 -23.10 -7.93
C ASN A 360 -12.10 -22.00 -8.15
N ILE A 361 -12.61 -21.84 -9.38
CA ILE A 361 -13.71 -20.92 -9.70
C ILE A 361 -14.92 -21.21 -8.83
N LYS A 362 -15.35 -22.48 -8.78
CA LYS A 362 -16.47 -22.91 -7.94
C LYS A 362 -16.25 -22.52 -6.47
N THR A 363 -15.08 -22.83 -5.93
CA THR A 363 -14.71 -22.52 -4.54
C THR A 363 -14.72 -21.02 -4.27
N LEU A 364 -14.08 -20.22 -5.13
CA LEU A 364 -14.01 -18.76 -4.98
C LEU A 364 -15.40 -18.13 -5.09
N LYS A 365 -16.25 -18.61 -6.01
CA LYS A 365 -17.63 -18.14 -6.15
C LYS A 365 -18.42 -18.35 -4.87
N GLU A 366 -18.34 -19.54 -4.26
CA GLU A 366 -18.99 -19.86 -3.00
C GLU A 366 -18.47 -18.98 -1.85
N GLN A 367 -17.15 -18.72 -1.81
CA GLN A 367 -16.56 -17.81 -0.81
C GLN A 367 -17.02 -16.36 -1.00
N PHE A 368 -17.07 -15.85 -2.25
CA PHE A 368 -17.55 -14.50 -2.55
C PHE A 368 -19.01 -14.31 -2.15
N LYS A 369 -19.86 -15.33 -2.39
CA LYS A 369 -21.26 -15.35 -1.95
C LYS A 369 -21.37 -15.34 -0.43
N THR A 370 -20.56 -16.14 0.26
CA THR A 370 -20.52 -16.18 1.74
C THR A 370 -20.12 -14.82 2.34
N VAL A 371 -19.23 -14.06 1.68
CA VAL A 371 -18.89 -12.69 2.12
C VAL A 371 -20.03 -11.69 1.84
N GLY A 372 -20.98 -12.03 0.97
CA GLY A 372 -22.15 -11.21 0.66
C GLY A 372 -21.88 -10.05 -0.30
N PHE A 373 -20.98 -10.22 -1.27
CA PHE A 373 -20.78 -9.21 -2.32
C PHE A 373 -21.99 -9.14 -3.27
N SER A 374 -22.37 -7.92 -3.66
CA SER A 374 -23.56 -7.60 -4.46
C SER A 374 -23.34 -7.75 -5.97
N TYR A 375 -22.76 -8.88 -6.40
CA TYR A 375 -22.46 -9.12 -7.82
C TYR A 375 -23.69 -9.57 -8.62
N ASP A 376 -23.78 -9.12 -9.88
CA ASP A 376 -24.68 -9.70 -10.88
C ASP A 376 -24.07 -10.99 -11.45
N TRP A 377 -24.32 -12.11 -10.75
CA TRP A 377 -23.85 -13.43 -11.18
C TRP A 377 -24.45 -13.91 -12.51
N ASN A 378 -25.47 -13.23 -13.08
CA ASN A 378 -25.94 -13.54 -14.44
C ASN A 378 -24.93 -13.07 -15.50
N ARG A 379 -23.93 -12.27 -15.11
CA ARG A 379 -22.91 -11.73 -16.00
C ARG A 379 -21.54 -12.35 -15.76
N GLU A 380 -21.49 -13.46 -15.02
CA GLU A 380 -20.27 -14.21 -14.80
C GLU A 380 -19.63 -14.64 -16.12
N ILE A 381 -18.32 -14.42 -16.23
CA ILE A 381 -17.49 -14.89 -17.34
C ILE A 381 -16.25 -15.59 -16.78
N SER A 382 -15.70 -16.51 -17.56
CA SER A 382 -14.40 -17.14 -17.28
C SER A 382 -13.58 -17.10 -18.56
N SER A 383 -12.42 -16.45 -18.53
CA SER A 383 -11.63 -16.24 -19.73
C SER A 383 -11.13 -17.52 -20.44
N CYS A 384 -11.02 -18.64 -19.72
CA CYS A 384 -10.66 -19.94 -20.27
C CYS A 384 -11.81 -20.71 -20.93
N GLU A 385 -13.04 -20.20 -20.87
CA GLU A 385 -14.19 -20.86 -21.48
C GLU A 385 -14.39 -20.42 -22.93
N VAL A 386 -14.87 -21.36 -23.75
CA VAL A 386 -14.98 -21.23 -25.22
C VAL A 386 -15.84 -20.04 -25.64
N ASP A 387 -16.87 -19.74 -24.85
CA ASP A 387 -17.80 -18.64 -25.07
C ASP A 387 -17.14 -17.26 -24.85
N TYR A 388 -16.03 -17.20 -24.12
CA TYR A 388 -15.18 -16.02 -23.97
C TYR A 388 -14.07 -15.97 -25.01
N TYR A 389 -13.13 -16.92 -24.98
CA TYR A 389 -11.92 -16.81 -25.81
C TYR A 389 -12.21 -17.05 -27.29
N GLY A 390 -13.32 -17.71 -27.64
CA GLY A 390 -13.77 -17.77 -29.04
C GLY A 390 -14.11 -16.40 -29.61
N LYS A 391 -14.59 -15.48 -28.76
CA LYS A 391 -14.79 -14.09 -29.15
C LYS A 391 -13.49 -13.31 -29.23
N GLU A 392 -12.57 -13.60 -28.33
CA GLU A 392 -11.22 -13.05 -28.36
C GLU A 392 -10.48 -13.38 -29.66
N GLN A 393 -10.60 -14.61 -30.15
CA GLN A 393 -10.05 -15.01 -31.44
C GLN A 393 -10.63 -14.17 -32.58
N SER A 394 -11.93 -13.85 -32.55
CA SER A 394 -12.53 -12.95 -33.52
C SER A 394 -11.94 -11.54 -33.43
N LEU A 395 -11.74 -11.00 -32.21
CA LEU A 395 -11.10 -9.70 -32.01
C LEU A 395 -9.66 -9.66 -32.53
N PHE A 396 -8.89 -10.74 -32.32
CA PHE A 396 -7.54 -10.86 -32.87
C PHE A 396 -7.55 -10.79 -34.40
N LEU A 397 -8.50 -11.46 -35.06
CA LEU A 397 -8.66 -11.39 -36.52
C LEU A 397 -9.07 -9.99 -36.98
N ASP A 398 -9.97 -9.31 -36.26
CA ASP A 398 -10.33 -7.91 -36.56
C ASP A 398 -9.12 -6.98 -36.46
N PHE A 399 -8.28 -7.18 -35.43
CA PHE A 399 -7.05 -6.41 -35.24
C PHE A 399 -6.02 -6.72 -36.33
N LEU A 400 -5.95 -7.97 -36.80
CA LEU A 400 -5.11 -8.36 -37.94
C LEU A 400 -5.58 -7.69 -39.24
N GLU A 401 -6.88 -7.73 -39.54
CA GLU A 401 -7.48 -7.09 -40.71
C GLU A 401 -7.26 -5.57 -40.73
N ASN A 402 -7.26 -4.93 -39.55
CA ASN A 402 -7.00 -3.49 -39.38
C ASN A 402 -5.51 -3.13 -39.20
N GLY A 403 -4.60 -4.08 -39.43
CA GLY A 403 -3.16 -3.87 -39.42
C GLY A 403 -2.56 -3.58 -38.04
N LEU A 404 -3.29 -3.87 -36.95
CA LEU A 404 -2.86 -3.71 -35.55
C LEU A 404 -2.07 -4.92 -35.03
N VAL A 405 -2.28 -6.08 -35.64
CA VAL A 405 -1.51 -7.30 -35.37
C VAL A 405 -0.51 -7.54 -36.50
N TYR A 406 0.71 -7.94 -36.16
CA TYR A 406 1.70 -8.39 -37.14
C TYR A 406 2.64 -9.44 -36.56
N ARG A 407 3.36 -10.15 -37.43
CA ARG A 407 4.36 -11.15 -37.05
C ARG A 407 5.76 -10.67 -37.43
N LYS A 408 6.72 -10.80 -36.52
CA LYS A 408 8.15 -10.56 -36.82
C LYS A 408 9.03 -11.53 -36.04
N GLU A 409 10.23 -11.74 -36.55
CA GLU A 409 11.30 -12.35 -35.78
C GLU A 409 11.84 -11.34 -34.75
N SER A 410 11.93 -11.75 -33.49
CA SER A 410 12.40 -10.89 -32.42
C SER A 410 13.22 -11.68 -31.40
N TYR A 411 14.16 -10.99 -30.76
CA TYR A 411 14.82 -11.54 -29.58
C TYR A 411 13.90 -11.40 -28.37
N VAL A 412 13.61 -12.53 -27.75
CA VAL A 412 12.70 -12.66 -26.63
C VAL A 412 13.42 -13.12 -25.38
N ASN A 413 12.85 -12.76 -24.24
CA ASN A 413 13.26 -13.27 -22.94
C ASN A 413 12.75 -14.70 -22.83
N TRP A 414 13.64 -15.67 -22.66
CA TRP A 414 13.29 -17.08 -22.58
C TRP A 414 13.60 -17.61 -21.18
N ASP A 415 12.60 -18.18 -20.52
CA ASP A 415 12.80 -18.93 -19.30
C ASP A 415 13.21 -20.38 -19.64
N PRO A 416 14.44 -20.82 -19.34
CA PRO A 416 14.89 -22.17 -19.69
C PRO A 416 14.30 -23.26 -18.79
N LEU A 417 13.80 -22.91 -17.60
CA LEU A 417 13.17 -23.87 -16.70
C LEU A 417 11.72 -24.09 -17.10
N GLU A 418 11.00 -23.00 -17.32
CA GLU A 418 9.60 -23.10 -17.72
C GLU A 418 9.48 -23.44 -19.22
N ASN A 419 10.47 -23.12 -20.06
CA ASN A 419 10.41 -23.23 -21.53
C ASN A 419 9.35 -22.33 -22.19
N THR A 420 9.33 -21.02 -21.86
CA THR A 420 8.48 -20.01 -22.55
C THR A 420 9.21 -18.71 -22.75
N VAL A 421 8.68 -17.94 -23.70
CA VAL A 421 8.82 -16.49 -23.72
C VAL A 421 8.19 -15.85 -22.48
N LEU A 422 8.94 -14.93 -21.88
CA LEU A 422 8.49 -13.97 -20.90
C LEU A 422 8.39 -12.59 -21.57
N ALA A 423 7.35 -11.82 -21.23
CA ALA A 423 7.32 -10.40 -21.56
C ALA A 423 8.47 -9.66 -20.83
N ASN A 424 8.83 -8.45 -21.26
CA ASN A 424 9.87 -7.67 -20.57
C ASN A 424 9.51 -7.44 -19.09
N GLU A 425 8.22 -7.33 -18.81
CA GLU A 425 7.64 -7.05 -17.52
C GLU A 425 7.55 -8.29 -16.60
N GLN A 426 7.84 -9.47 -17.15
CA GLN A 426 7.89 -10.75 -16.44
C GLN A 426 9.33 -11.15 -16.06
N VAL A 427 10.31 -10.29 -16.31
CA VAL A 427 11.72 -10.50 -15.93
C VAL A 427 12.07 -9.57 -14.77
N VAL A 428 12.38 -10.14 -13.61
CA VAL A 428 12.73 -9.40 -12.38
C VAL A 428 14.18 -9.72 -12.04
N ASP A 429 15.04 -8.70 -11.94
CA ASP A 429 16.48 -8.84 -11.69
C ASP A 429 17.18 -9.82 -12.67
N GLY A 430 16.77 -9.82 -13.94
CA GLY A 430 17.31 -10.72 -14.97
C GLY A 430 16.88 -12.19 -14.82
N LYS A 431 15.93 -12.48 -13.93
CA LYS A 431 15.38 -13.80 -13.68
C LYS A 431 13.90 -13.87 -14.01
N GLY A 432 13.40 -15.05 -14.33
CA GLY A 432 11.96 -15.27 -14.47
C GLY A 432 11.27 -14.94 -13.14
N TRP A 433 10.24 -14.09 -13.18
CA TRP A 433 9.58 -13.58 -11.98
C TRP A 433 8.95 -14.66 -11.08
N ARG A 434 8.76 -15.87 -11.62
CA ARG A 434 8.24 -17.04 -10.90
C ARG A 434 9.32 -18.10 -10.64
N SER A 435 9.96 -18.59 -11.71
CA SER A 435 10.96 -19.66 -11.62
C SER A 435 12.23 -19.26 -10.88
N GLY A 436 12.57 -17.96 -10.86
CA GLY A 436 13.88 -17.48 -10.43
C GLY A 436 15.05 -17.93 -11.33
N ALA A 437 14.77 -18.57 -12.46
CA ALA A 437 15.77 -19.01 -13.43
C ALA A 437 16.37 -17.80 -14.15
N ILE A 438 17.66 -17.89 -14.51
CA ILE A 438 18.32 -16.86 -15.31
C ILE A 438 17.70 -16.88 -16.71
N VAL A 439 17.19 -15.73 -17.14
CA VAL A 439 16.54 -15.59 -18.45
C VAL A 439 17.58 -15.57 -19.56
N GLU A 440 17.32 -16.33 -20.62
CA GLU A 440 18.14 -16.38 -21.84
C GLU A 440 17.55 -15.51 -22.95
N ARG A 441 18.36 -15.13 -23.93
CA ARG A 441 17.87 -14.49 -25.16
C ARG A 441 17.75 -15.53 -26.27
N ARG A 442 16.55 -15.69 -26.82
CA ARG A 442 16.28 -16.54 -27.99
C ARG A 442 15.67 -15.73 -29.11
N LYS A 443 15.91 -16.14 -30.35
CA LYS A 443 15.32 -15.52 -31.54
C LYS A 443 14.12 -16.36 -31.95
N LEU A 444 12.91 -15.80 -31.90
CA LEU A 444 11.67 -16.51 -32.24
C LEU A 444 10.77 -15.62 -33.11
N ASN A 445 9.95 -16.26 -33.95
CA ASN A 445 8.87 -15.58 -34.67
C ASN A 445 7.69 -15.40 -33.72
N GLN A 446 7.29 -14.17 -33.46
CA GLN A 446 6.24 -13.85 -32.48
C GLN A 446 5.19 -12.90 -33.09
N TRP A 447 3.99 -12.96 -32.54
CA TRP A 447 2.90 -12.04 -32.84
C TRP A 447 2.95 -10.82 -31.92
N PHE A 448 2.72 -9.64 -32.50
CA PHE A 448 2.79 -8.35 -31.82
C PHE A 448 1.54 -7.51 -32.08
N LEU A 449 1.10 -6.79 -31.06
CA LEU A 449 0.13 -5.70 -31.15
C LEU A 449 0.88 -4.36 -31.25
N LYS A 450 0.49 -3.52 -32.22
CA LYS A 450 1.07 -2.20 -32.50
C LYS A 450 0.65 -1.11 -31.50
N ILE A 451 0.89 -1.35 -30.22
CA ILE A 451 0.58 -0.34 -29.19
C ILE A 451 1.43 0.94 -29.34
N SER A 452 2.62 0.85 -29.95
CA SER A 452 3.47 2.03 -30.18
C SER A 452 2.86 3.06 -31.14
N GLU A 453 1.98 2.64 -32.07
CA GLU A 453 1.23 3.55 -32.97
C GLU A 453 0.31 4.49 -32.19
N TYR A 454 -0.07 4.11 -30.96
CA TYR A 454 -0.97 4.86 -30.08
C TYR A 454 -0.23 5.59 -28.96
N ALA A 455 1.11 5.66 -28.98
CA ALA A 455 1.88 6.19 -27.86
C ALA A 455 1.52 7.65 -27.52
N ASP A 456 1.33 8.51 -28.53
CA ASP A 456 0.89 9.90 -28.32
C ASP A 456 -0.56 9.96 -27.79
N GLU A 457 -1.51 9.24 -28.41
CA GLU A 457 -2.89 9.19 -27.93
C GLU A 457 -3.02 8.65 -26.49
N LEU A 458 -2.18 7.69 -26.12
CA LEU A 458 -2.10 7.14 -24.78
C LEU A 458 -1.47 8.13 -23.78
N LEU A 459 -0.57 9.01 -24.21
CA LEU A 459 -0.04 10.08 -23.37
C LEU A 459 -1.06 11.20 -23.19
N GLU A 460 -1.64 11.70 -24.29
CA GLU A 460 -2.65 12.74 -24.28
C GLU A 460 -3.88 12.32 -23.45
N GLY A 461 -4.30 11.06 -23.58
CA GLY A 461 -5.40 10.52 -22.79
C GLY A 461 -5.20 10.63 -21.27
N LEU A 462 -3.96 10.56 -20.76
CA LEU A 462 -3.67 10.68 -19.33
C LEU A 462 -4.01 12.07 -18.76
N GLU A 463 -4.03 13.11 -19.59
CA GLU A 463 -4.38 14.47 -19.18
C GLU A 463 -5.87 14.58 -18.81
N SER A 464 -6.72 13.78 -19.47
CA SER A 464 -8.17 13.74 -19.22
C SER A 464 -8.56 12.91 -17.99
N LEU A 465 -7.65 12.06 -17.48
CA LEU A 465 -7.90 11.13 -16.38
C LEU A 465 -7.62 11.79 -15.01
N ASP A 466 -8.36 12.84 -14.68
CA ASP A 466 -8.19 13.63 -13.45
C ASP A 466 -8.52 12.86 -12.16
N GLN A 467 -9.39 11.85 -12.26
CA GLN A 467 -9.77 10.94 -11.17
C GLN A 467 -8.86 9.71 -11.05
N TRP A 468 -7.74 9.67 -11.78
CA TRP A 468 -6.70 8.65 -11.59
C TRP A 468 -5.60 9.15 -10.64
N PRO A 469 -5.04 8.27 -9.78
CA PRO A 469 -3.92 8.62 -8.93
C PRO A 469 -2.74 9.16 -9.75
N GLU A 470 -2.20 10.30 -9.36
CA GLU A 470 -1.05 10.95 -10.04
C GLU A 470 0.13 10.00 -10.21
N LYS A 471 0.39 9.15 -9.21
CA LYS A 471 1.43 8.12 -9.27
C LYS A 471 1.23 7.15 -10.43
N VAL A 472 0.00 6.70 -10.70
CA VAL A 472 -0.28 5.79 -11.82
C VAL A 472 -0.08 6.50 -13.16
N ARG A 473 -0.56 7.74 -13.29
CA ARG A 473 -0.36 8.55 -14.50
C ARG A 473 1.12 8.76 -14.77
N LEU A 474 1.90 9.16 -13.76
CA LEU A 474 3.36 9.34 -13.87
C LEU A 474 4.07 8.04 -14.25
N MET A 475 3.66 6.89 -13.67
CA MET A 475 4.21 5.59 -14.03
C MET A 475 3.96 5.27 -15.50
N GLN A 476 2.76 5.53 -16.04
CA GLN A 476 2.48 5.35 -17.46
C GLN A 476 3.22 6.35 -18.34
N THR A 477 3.29 7.63 -17.98
CA THR A 477 4.07 8.65 -18.72
C THR A 477 5.54 8.23 -18.84
N ASN A 478 6.17 7.83 -17.74
CA ASN A 478 7.56 7.38 -17.72
C ASN A 478 7.76 6.04 -18.46
N TRP A 479 6.74 5.19 -18.48
CA TRP A 479 6.78 3.93 -19.21
C TRP A 479 6.67 4.14 -20.72
N ILE A 480 5.74 4.99 -21.15
CA ILE A 480 5.60 5.35 -22.57
C ILE A 480 6.86 6.06 -23.04
N GLY A 481 7.39 6.96 -22.23
CA GLY A 481 8.73 7.51 -22.36
C GLY A 481 8.97 8.20 -23.70
N ARG A 482 8.06 9.11 -24.10
CA ARG A 482 8.20 9.91 -25.31
C ARG A 482 9.43 10.79 -25.21
N SER A 483 10.30 10.69 -26.20
CA SER A 483 11.56 11.42 -26.30
C SER A 483 11.66 12.10 -27.66
N GLU A 484 11.81 13.42 -27.65
CA GLU A 484 12.12 14.19 -28.85
C GLU A 484 13.63 14.37 -28.98
N GLY A 485 14.17 14.02 -30.13
CA GLY A 485 15.59 14.06 -30.37
C GLY A 485 15.94 14.19 -31.85
N MET A 486 17.15 13.75 -32.17
CA MET A 486 17.72 13.83 -33.50
C MET A 486 18.26 12.46 -33.91
N ARG A 487 17.96 12.03 -35.14
CA ARG A 487 18.73 11.00 -35.84
C ARG A 487 19.92 11.67 -36.51
N LEU A 488 21.11 11.15 -36.27
CA LEU A 488 22.39 11.66 -36.74
C LEU A 488 23.07 10.62 -37.63
N PHE A 489 23.72 11.07 -38.70
CA PHE A 489 24.37 10.19 -39.68
C PHE A 489 25.90 10.25 -39.54
N PHE A 490 26.48 9.30 -38.81
CA PHE A 490 27.92 9.21 -38.59
C PHE A 490 28.59 8.37 -39.68
N LYS A 491 29.39 9.00 -40.54
CA LYS A 491 30.06 8.28 -41.63
C LYS A 491 31.22 7.44 -41.09
N VAL A 492 31.31 6.17 -41.51
CA VAL A 492 32.43 5.30 -41.15
C VAL A 492 33.65 5.66 -42.00
N GLU A 493 34.81 5.84 -41.34
CA GLU A 493 36.06 6.18 -42.02
C GLU A 493 36.44 5.12 -43.06
N ASN A 494 36.86 5.56 -44.24
CA ASN A 494 37.25 4.69 -45.36
C ASN A 494 36.17 3.68 -45.81
N SER A 495 34.90 3.96 -45.52
CA SER A 495 33.77 3.10 -45.87
C SER A 495 32.61 3.96 -46.43
N PRO A 496 31.79 3.43 -47.36
CA PRO A 496 30.54 4.07 -47.75
C PRO A 496 29.44 3.92 -46.69
N GLU A 497 29.65 3.08 -45.67
CA GLU A 497 28.68 2.79 -44.62
C GLU A 497 28.49 4.00 -43.68
N THR A 498 27.27 4.16 -43.19
CA THR A 498 26.89 5.21 -42.23
C THR A 498 26.26 4.55 -41.02
N ILE A 499 26.59 5.04 -39.83
CA ILE A 499 25.99 4.63 -38.57
C ILE A 499 24.97 5.68 -38.16
N ASP A 500 23.71 5.25 -38.08
CA ASP A 500 22.63 6.13 -37.67
C ASP A 500 22.53 6.11 -36.15
N VAL A 501 22.61 7.28 -35.52
CA VAL A 501 22.57 7.44 -34.07
C VAL A 501 21.34 8.23 -33.67
N PHE A 502 20.63 7.81 -32.61
CA PHE A 502 19.59 8.62 -32.01
C PHE A 502 20.08 9.31 -30.73
N THR A 503 19.73 10.58 -30.53
CA THR A 503 20.06 11.32 -29.29
C THR A 503 19.04 12.42 -28.96
N THR A 504 18.74 12.57 -27.67
CA THR A 504 17.97 13.70 -27.13
C THR A 504 18.87 14.89 -26.74
N ARG A 505 20.20 14.73 -26.86
CA ARG A 505 21.24 15.70 -26.48
C ARG A 505 22.12 16.09 -27.67
N HIS A 506 21.51 16.36 -28.82
CA HIS A 506 22.25 16.81 -30.01
C HIS A 506 22.93 18.18 -29.79
N ASP A 507 22.57 18.93 -28.75
CA ASP A 507 23.32 20.10 -28.27
C ASP A 507 24.76 19.78 -27.86
N THR A 508 25.04 18.56 -27.38
CA THR A 508 26.35 18.18 -26.84
C THR A 508 27.27 17.51 -27.85
N LEU A 509 26.95 17.59 -29.13
CA LEU A 509 27.65 16.85 -30.20
C LEU A 509 29.13 17.24 -30.35
N PHE A 510 29.52 18.46 -29.95
CA PHE A 510 30.93 18.88 -29.88
C PHE A 510 31.74 18.11 -28.82
N GLY A 511 31.07 17.62 -27.77
CA GLY A 511 31.64 16.81 -26.71
C GLY A 511 31.64 15.30 -27.02
N ALA A 512 31.35 14.91 -28.27
CA ALA A 512 31.36 13.52 -28.68
C ALA A 512 32.76 12.90 -28.53
N SER A 513 32.83 11.76 -27.83
CA SER A 513 34.08 11.08 -27.51
C SER A 513 34.22 9.71 -28.18
N PHE A 514 33.10 9.03 -28.41
CA PHE A 514 33.02 7.74 -29.10
C PHE A 514 31.63 7.57 -29.72
N CYS A 515 31.48 6.55 -30.58
CA CYS A 515 30.18 5.99 -30.94
C CYS A 515 30.13 4.52 -30.51
N ALA A 516 28.96 4.03 -30.15
CA ALA A 516 28.77 2.66 -29.71
C ALA A 516 27.55 2.02 -30.38
N LEU A 517 27.72 0.78 -30.85
CA LEU A 517 26.69 -0.07 -31.42
C LEU A 517 26.20 -1.10 -30.41
N ALA A 518 24.93 -1.49 -30.52
CA ALA A 518 24.41 -2.65 -29.83
C ALA A 518 25.15 -3.94 -30.26
N PRO A 519 25.29 -4.95 -29.39
CA PRO A 519 25.96 -6.21 -29.73
C PRO A 519 25.32 -6.95 -30.91
N ASN A 520 24.00 -6.84 -31.06
CA ASN A 520 23.20 -7.41 -32.13
C ASN A 520 22.81 -6.38 -33.21
N HIS A 521 23.54 -5.27 -33.32
CA HIS A 521 23.39 -4.34 -34.44
C HIS A 521 23.85 -5.02 -35.74
N PRO A 522 23.16 -4.85 -36.90
CA PRO A 522 23.53 -5.52 -38.15
C PRO A 522 24.99 -5.30 -38.55
N PHE A 523 25.52 -4.09 -38.29
CA PHE A 523 26.94 -3.79 -38.53
C PHE A 523 27.86 -4.52 -37.55
N SER A 524 27.48 -4.70 -36.27
CA SER A 524 28.22 -5.50 -35.29
C SER A 524 28.27 -6.97 -35.72
N GLU A 525 27.16 -7.52 -36.20
CA GLU A 525 27.08 -8.89 -36.73
C GLU A 525 28.00 -9.07 -37.93
N LYS A 526 27.94 -8.16 -38.91
CA LYS A 526 28.83 -8.14 -40.10
C LYS A 526 30.31 -8.07 -39.71
N LEU A 527 30.68 -7.23 -38.73
CA LEU A 527 32.05 -7.16 -38.22
C LEU A 527 32.47 -8.45 -37.50
N SER A 528 31.53 -9.14 -36.85
CA SER A 528 31.81 -10.36 -36.11
C SER A 528 32.09 -11.57 -37.01
N GLU A 529 31.61 -11.60 -38.26
CA GLU A 529 31.80 -12.73 -39.19
C GLU A 529 33.27 -13.15 -39.32
N ASN A 530 34.18 -12.18 -39.28
CA ASN A 530 35.63 -12.40 -39.43
C ASN A 530 36.45 -12.07 -38.17
N ASN A 531 35.81 -11.87 -37.01
CA ASN A 531 36.48 -11.49 -35.76
C ASN A 531 36.03 -12.39 -34.58
N PRO A 532 36.79 -13.46 -34.26
CA PRO A 532 36.46 -14.39 -33.19
C PRO A 532 36.31 -13.75 -31.80
N ASP A 533 37.08 -12.70 -31.51
CA ASP A 533 37.02 -12.01 -30.22
C ASP A 533 35.74 -11.17 -30.10
N LEU A 534 35.30 -10.54 -31.19
CA LEU A 534 34.01 -9.85 -31.26
C LEU A 534 32.84 -10.83 -31.15
N GLN A 535 32.92 -12.00 -31.80
CA GLN A 535 31.90 -13.05 -31.63
C GLN A 535 31.78 -13.51 -30.17
N LYS A 536 32.92 -13.67 -29.49
CA LYS A 536 32.96 -14.01 -28.07
C LYS A 536 32.32 -12.91 -27.23
N PHE A 537 32.67 -11.64 -27.49
CA PHE A 537 32.11 -10.49 -26.79
C PHE A 537 30.59 -10.38 -26.96
N ILE A 538 30.07 -10.55 -28.19
CA ILE A 538 28.63 -10.53 -28.47
C ILE A 538 27.92 -11.66 -27.71
N LYS A 539 28.50 -12.88 -27.70
CA LYS A 539 27.97 -14.02 -26.93
C LYS A 539 27.99 -13.78 -25.41
N GLU A 540 29.00 -13.08 -24.90
CA GLU A 540 29.05 -12.68 -23.49
C GLU A 540 27.97 -11.64 -23.15
N CYS A 541 27.77 -10.65 -24.03
CA CYS A 541 26.71 -9.65 -23.86
C CYS A 541 25.31 -10.29 -23.89
N ALA A 542 25.09 -11.30 -24.72
CA ALA A 542 23.80 -12.02 -24.80
C ALA A 542 23.42 -12.79 -23.51
N LYS A 543 24.36 -12.99 -22.58
CA LYS A 543 24.12 -13.60 -21.26
C LYS A 543 23.68 -12.61 -20.19
N LEU A 544 23.84 -11.30 -20.43
CA LEU A 544 23.40 -10.26 -19.51
C LEU A 544 21.88 -10.06 -19.64
N GLY A 545 21.20 -9.85 -18.52
CA GLY A 545 19.78 -9.49 -18.53
C GLY A 545 19.55 -8.17 -19.28
N THR A 546 18.46 -8.08 -20.05
CA THR A 546 18.15 -6.92 -20.90
C THR A 546 17.32 -5.84 -20.22
N SER A 547 16.94 -6.03 -18.95
CA SER A 547 16.28 -4.98 -18.18
C SER A 547 17.23 -3.79 -18.03
N GLU A 548 16.74 -2.57 -18.23
CA GLU A 548 17.53 -1.34 -18.05
C GLU A 548 18.26 -1.32 -16.71
N GLU A 549 17.61 -1.75 -15.62
CA GLU A 549 18.22 -1.83 -14.29
C GLU A 549 19.43 -2.79 -14.25
N ALA A 550 19.32 -3.97 -14.87
CA ALA A 550 20.43 -4.90 -14.95
C ALA A 550 21.58 -4.33 -15.80
N LEU A 551 21.27 -3.62 -16.89
CA LEU A 551 22.28 -2.97 -17.75
C LEU A 551 22.91 -1.75 -17.08
N GLU A 552 22.16 -0.98 -16.30
CA GLU A 552 22.65 0.15 -15.51
C GLU A 552 23.58 -0.32 -14.38
N LYS A 553 23.21 -1.38 -13.66
CA LYS A 553 24.07 -1.99 -12.62
C LYS A 553 25.25 -2.76 -13.21
N ALA A 554 25.12 -3.29 -14.42
CA ALA A 554 26.20 -4.03 -15.06
C ALA A 554 27.40 -3.11 -15.35
N GLU A 555 28.58 -3.66 -15.17
CA GLU A 555 29.81 -3.03 -15.60
C GLU A 555 29.72 -2.70 -17.11
N LYS A 556 29.99 -1.45 -17.47
CA LYS A 556 29.98 -1.00 -18.87
C LYS A 556 31.18 -1.64 -19.58
N LYS A 557 30.91 -2.45 -20.60
CA LYS A 557 31.93 -3.16 -21.38
C LYS A 557 31.74 -2.83 -22.85
N GLY A 558 32.87 -2.67 -23.54
CA GLY A 558 32.93 -2.39 -24.96
C GLY A 558 34.08 -3.13 -25.62
N PHE A 559 33.85 -3.46 -26.89
CA PHE A 559 34.84 -3.99 -27.82
C PHE A 559 35.18 -2.89 -28.83
N ASP A 560 36.46 -2.50 -28.89
CA ASP A 560 36.94 -1.55 -29.88
C ASP A 560 36.95 -2.22 -31.26
N THR A 561 36.20 -1.68 -32.21
CA THR A 561 36.13 -2.23 -33.57
C THR A 561 37.37 -1.94 -34.41
N GLY A 562 38.23 -1.02 -33.96
CA GLY A 562 39.34 -0.46 -34.72
C GLY A 562 38.91 0.55 -35.80
N LEU A 563 37.61 0.76 -35.98
CA LEU A 563 37.05 1.73 -36.91
C LEU A 563 36.82 3.07 -36.21
N LYS A 564 36.78 4.14 -37.01
CA LYS A 564 36.40 5.48 -36.57
C LYS A 564 35.21 5.98 -37.37
N VAL A 565 34.44 6.86 -36.76
CA VAL A 565 33.34 7.56 -37.41
C VAL A 565 33.54 9.07 -37.35
N GLU A 566 33.05 9.77 -38.37
CA GLU A 566 33.15 11.23 -38.49
C GLU A 566 31.96 11.91 -37.81
N ASN A 567 32.24 12.93 -36.99
CA ASN A 567 31.21 13.75 -36.37
C ASN A 567 30.43 14.54 -37.46
N PRO A 568 29.10 14.43 -37.54
CA PRO A 568 28.33 15.09 -38.59
C PRO A 568 28.30 16.62 -38.46
N LEU A 569 28.58 17.19 -37.29
CA LEU A 569 28.58 18.62 -37.06
C LEU A 569 29.99 19.23 -37.07
N VAL A 570 30.97 18.53 -36.46
CA VAL A 570 32.33 19.03 -36.28
C VAL A 570 33.25 18.49 -37.37
N LYS A 571 33.49 19.30 -38.40
CA LYS A 571 34.32 18.91 -39.56
C LYS A 571 35.71 18.45 -39.12
N GLY A 572 36.09 17.25 -39.55
CA GLY A 572 37.40 16.66 -39.30
C GLY A 572 37.55 15.98 -37.94
N GLN A 573 36.56 16.06 -37.04
CA GLN A 573 36.57 15.31 -35.79
C GLN A 573 36.18 13.86 -36.06
N LYS A 574 37.05 12.93 -35.64
CA LYS A 574 36.85 11.48 -35.75
C LYS A 574 36.86 10.86 -34.37
N VAL A 575 35.89 10.00 -34.09
CA VAL A 575 35.76 9.29 -32.81
C VAL A 575 35.77 7.78 -33.02
N PRO A 576 36.32 6.99 -32.08
CA PRO A 576 36.33 5.52 -32.18
C PRO A 576 34.92 4.93 -32.15
N LEU A 577 34.73 3.82 -32.87
CA LEU A 577 33.50 3.04 -32.89
C LEU A 577 33.65 1.77 -32.04
N TYR A 578 32.78 1.61 -31.06
CA TYR A 578 32.72 0.44 -30.17
C TYR A 578 31.47 -0.41 -30.45
N VAL A 579 31.54 -1.68 -30.06
CA VAL A 579 30.35 -2.48 -29.75
C VAL A 579 30.22 -2.54 -28.23
N ALA A 580 29.10 -2.14 -27.65
CA ALA A 580 28.97 -1.98 -26.19
C ALA A 580 27.73 -2.66 -25.60
N ASN A 581 27.86 -3.20 -24.39
CA ASN A 581 26.80 -3.99 -23.75
C ASN A 581 25.58 -3.19 -23.27
N PHE A 582 25.70 -1.87 -23.12
CA PHE A 582 24.64 -1.00 -22.62
C PHE A 582 23.81 -0.35 -23.74
N VAL A 583 24.16 -0.58 -25.02
CA VAL A 583 23.41 -0.07 -26.17
C VAL A 583 22.39 -1.11 -26.60
N LEU A 584 21.12 -0.70 -26.69
CA LEU A 584 19.99 -1.57 -26.98
C LEU A 584 19.55 -1.42 -28.44
N MET A 585 19.51 -2.53 -29.18
CA MET A 585 19.04 -2.52 -30.58
C MET A 585 17.58 -2.08 -30.71
N ASP A 586 16.75 -2.40 -29.70
CA ASP A 586 15.33 -2.07 -29.69
C ASP A 586 15.04 -0.62 -29.25
N TYR A 587 16.07 0.20 -28.97
CA TYR A 587 15.90 1.60 -28.58
C TYR A 587 16.62 2.54 -29.55
N GLY A 588 15.88 3.52 -30.10
CA GLY A 588 16.40 4.41 -31.13
C GLY A 588 16.81 3.63 -32.39
N THR A 589 18.07 3.76 -32.79
CA THR A 589 18.65 3.10 -33.97
C THR A 589 19.53 1.89 -33.61
N GLY A 590 19.67 1.56 -32.33
CA GLY A 590 20.65 0.58 -31.88
C GLY A 590 22.10 1.09 -31.88
N ALA A 591 22.29 2.41 -32.02
CA ALA A 591 23.58 3.08 -31.90
C ALA A 591 23.45 4.43 -31.19
N VAL A 592 24.49 4.78 -30.43
CA VAL A 592 24.58 6.06 -29.68
C VAL A 592 25.93 6.72 -29.91
N PHE A 593 26.00 8.04 -29.78
CA PHE A 593 27.27 8.75 -29.58
C PHE A 593 27.42 9.04 -28.09
N GLY A 594 28.64 8.91 -27.57
CA GLY A 594 28.93 9.16 -26.17
C GLY A 594 29.37 10.59 -25.93
N CYS A 595 28.75 11.26 -24.96
CA CYS A 595 29.19 12.57 -24.44
C CYS A 595 29.53 12.49 -22.95
N PRO A 596 30.75 12.04 -22.59
CA PRO A 596 31.11 11.69 -21.22
C PRO A 596 30.94 12.80 -20.19
N ALA A 597 31.06 14.07 -20.58
CA ALA A 597 30.88 15.16 -19.62
C ALA A 597 29.41 15.36 -19.20
N HIS A 598 28.45 14.82 -19.94
CA HIS A 598 27.02 15.13 -19.80
C HIS A 598 26.09 13.90 -19.79
N ASP A 599 26.63 12.69 -19.79
CA ASP A 599 25.91 11.43 -19.51
C ASP A 599 26.78 10.53 -18.63
N GLN A 600 26.22 10.03 -17.53
CA GLN A 600 26.98 9.24 -16.55
C GLN A 600 27.46 7.91 -17.10
N ARG A 601 26.67 7.24 -17.95
CA ARG A 601 27.04 5.95 -18.55
C ARG A 601 28.20 6.13 -19.51
N ASP A 602 28.17 7.23 -20.27
CA ASP A 602 29.25 7.60 -21.18
C ASP A 602 30.52 7.98 -20.41
N LEU A 603 30.40 8.64 -19.24
CA LEU A 603 31.52 8.94 -18.36
C LEU A 603 32.20 7.68 -17.86
N ASP A 604 31.42 6.77 -17.28
CA ASP A 604 31.92 5.49 -16.74
C ASP A 604 32.65 4.69 -17.82
N PHE A 605 32.08 4.65 -19.03
CA PHE A 605 32.69 4.01 -20.18
C PHE A 605 33.97 4.73 -20.63
N ALA A 606 33.93 6.04 -20.80
CA ALA A 606 35.09 6.82 -21.24
C ALA A 606 36.27 6.72 -20.28
N ARG A 607 36.01 6.74 -18.96
CA ARG A 607 37.06 6.57 -17.95
C ARG A 607 37.70 5.19 -18.04
N LYS A 608 36.91 4.14 -18.24
CA LYS A 608 37.42 2.77 -18.38
C LYS A 608 38.29 2.57 -19.62
N TYR A 609 37.94 3.22 -20.73
CA TYR A 609 38.64 3.09 -22.01
C TYR A 609 39.59 4.25 -22.32
N ASN A 610 39.88 5.12 -21.34
CA ASN A 610 40.73 6.32 -21.48
C ASN A 610 40.34 7.22 -22.67
N LEU A 611 39.03 7.42 -22.85
CA LEU A 611 38.47 8.29 -23.88
C LEU A 611 38.36 9.74 -23.39
N THR A 612 38.25 10.67 -24.34
CA THR A 612 38.24 12.12 -24.04
C THR A 612 36.98 12.53 -23.29
N VAL A 613 37.10 13.42 -22.32
CA VAL A 613 35.97 13.99 -21.57
C VAL A 613 36.02 15.51 -21.74
N THR A 614 35.15 16.04 -22.61
CA THR A 614 35.10 17.48 -22.93
C THR A 614 33.80 18.09 -22.41
N PRO A 615 33.82 18.95 -21.39
CA PRO A 615 32.65 19.71 -20.98
C PRO A 615 32.23 20.68 -22.07
N VAL A 616 30.99 20.57 -22.53
CA VAL A 616 30.34 21.45 -23.52
C VAL A 616 29.10 22.17 -22.99
N VAL A 617 28.73 21.92 -21.74
CA VAL A 617 27.70 22.66 -21.01
C VAL A 617 28.33 23.19 -19.71
N SER A 618 28.22 24.50 -19.51
CA SER A 618 28.61 25.21 -18.30
C SER A 618 27.51 25.19 -17.25
N LYS A 619 27.83 25.50 -16.00
CA LYS A 619 26.82 25.77 -14.95
C LYS A 619 26.04 27.06 -15.27
N PRO A 620 24.86 27.29 -14.67
CA PRO A 620 24.08 28.52 -14.89
C PRO A 620 24.85 29.82 -14.59
N ASP A 621 25.88 29.77 -13.74
CA ASP A 621 26.77 30.90 -13.42
C ASP A 621 27.91 31.10 -14.43
N GLY A 622 27.97 30.29 -15.50
CA GLY A 622 28.98 30.33 -16.56
C GLY A 622 30.28 29.59 -16.23
N SER A 623 30.42 29.00 -15.03
CA SER A 623 31.60 28.22 -14.69
C SER A 623 31.60 26.85 -15.39
N ILE A 624 32.78 26.39 -15.84
CA ILE A 624 32.92 25.07 -16.46
C ILE A 624 32.85 24.01 -15.35
N PRO A 625 31.96 23.00 -15.43
CA PRO A 625 31.88 21.96 -14.43
C PRO A 625 33.14 21.10 -14.43
N GLU A 626 33.64 20.80 -13.23
CA GLU A 626 34.71 19.83 -13.04
C GLU A 626 34.10 18.43 -13.08
N ILE A 627 34.50 17.63 -14.08
CA ILE A 627 34.00 16.28 -14.29
C ILE A 627 35.01 15.27 -13.75
N ASP A 628 34.80 14.86 -12.51
CA ASP A 628 35.55 13.77 -11.89
C ASP A 628 34.80 12.44 -12.07
N THR A 629 34.02 12.06 -11.05
CA THR A 629 33.22 10.81 -11.01
C THR A 629 31.76 11.00 -11.44
N LEU A 630 31.28 12.25 -11.46
CA LEU A 630 29.91 12.58 -11.83
C LEU A 630 29.87 13.41 -13.11
N ALA A 631 29.05 12.98 -14.08
CA ALA A 631 28.74 13.77 -15.25
C ALA A 631 27.83 14.96 -14.88
N TYR A 632 27.96 16.07 -15.62
CA TYR A 632 27.12 17.23 -15.44
C TYR A 632 25.87 17.13 -16.34
N THR A 633 24.75 16.72 -15.77
CA THR A 633 23.48 16.48 -16.49
C THR A 633 22.47 17.63 -16.35
N GLU A 634 22.77 18.61 -15.51
CA GLU A 634 21.90 19.77 -15.24
C GLU A 634 21.93 20.79 -16.39
N ASP A 635 21.02 21.76 -16.34
CA ASP A 635 20.90 22.82 -17.35
C ASP A 635 22.05 23.85 -17.27
N GLY A 636 22.19 24.66 -18.31
CA GLY A 636 23.30 25.60 -18.43
C GLY A 636 23.40 26.32 -19.77
N HIS A 637 24.59 26.84 -20.06
CA HIS A 637 24.91 27.45 -21.35
C HIS A 637 25.96 26.60 -22.08
N ILE A 638 25.85 26.53 -23.40
CA ILE A 638 26.81 25.82 -24.24
C ILE A 638 28.16 26.54 -24.22
N VAL A 639 29.23 25.76 -24.11
CA VAL A 639 30.64 26.18 -24.14
C VAL A 639 31.47 25.20 -24.97
N ASN A 640 32.67 25.60 -25.37
CA ASN A 640 33.59 24.75 -26.15
C ASN A 640 32.97 24.17 -27.43
N SER A 641 32.01 24.88 -28.03
CA SER A 641 31.17 24.40 -29.13
C SER A 641 30.99 25.43 -30.25
N ASP A 642 31.99 26.30 -30.44
CA ASP A 642 32.10 27.25 -31.56
C ASP A 642 30.86 28.15 -31.69
N PHE A 643 30.12 28.05 -32.80
CA PHE A 643 28.94 28.89 -33.07
C PHE A 643 27.78 28.69 -32.09
N LEU A 644 27.84 27.67 -31.22
CA LEU A 644 26.85 27.43 -30.17
C LEU A 644 27.21 28.12 -28.84
N ASP A 645 28.42 28.63 -28.68
CA ASP A 645 28.89 29.17 -27.40
C ASP A 645 27.99 30.32 -26.90
N GLY A 646 27.60 30.23 -25.62
CA GLY A 646 26.71 31.18 -24.96
C GLY A 646 25.21 30.96 -25.19
N LEU A 647 24.80 30.04 -26.07
CA LEU A 647 23.40 29.67 -26.22
C LEU A 647 22.90 28.87 -25.01
N SER A 648 21.61 28.99 -24.70
CA SER A 648 20.95 28.04 -23.80
C SER A 648 20.81 26.68 -24.49
N VAL A 649 20.73 25.60 -23.70
CA VAL A 649 20.59 24.22 -24.22
C VAL A 649 19.43 24.11 -25.23
N SER A 650 18.26 24.70 -24.93
CA SER A 650 17.11 24.66 -25.84
C SER A 650 17.38 25.32 -27.20
N LYS A 651 18.05 26.48 -27.21
CA LYS A 651 18.37 27.19 -28.46
C LYS A 651 19.45 26.46 -29.26
N ALA A 652 20.44 25.88 -28.56
CA ALA A 652 21.48 25.09 -29.18
C ALA A 652 20.94 23.83 -29.85
N LYS A 653 20.00 23.13 -29.21
CA LYS A 653 19.27 22.01 -29.82
C LYS A 653 18.61 22.42 -31.13
N GLU A 654 17.86 23.53 -31.12
CA GLU A 654 17.18 24.04 -32.31
C GLU A 654 18.15 24.40 -33.44
N GLU A 655 19.23 25.11 -33.12
CA GLU A 655 20.26 25.52 -34.10
C GLU A 655 20.98 24.31 -34.71
N VAL A 656 21.44 23.36 -33.88
CA VAL A 656 22.06 22.12 -34.35
C VAL A 656 21.10 21.35 -35.25
N ALA A 657 19.83 21.25 -34.85
CA ALA A 657 18.85 20.50 -35.61
C ALA A 657 18.60 21.12 -37.00
N ASN A 658 18.40 22.44 -37.06
CA ASN A 658 18.22 23.18 -38.32
C ASN A 658 19.41 23.00 -39.27
N ARG A 659 20.63 23.04 -38.72
CA ARG A 659 21.85 22.92 -39.51
C ARG A 659 22.04 21.51 -40.08
N LEU A 660 21.89 20.49 -39.26
CA LEU A 660 22.04 19.10 -39.68
C LEU A 660 21.00 18.68 -40.71
N GLU A 661 19.75 19.12 -40.56
CA GLU A 661 18.69 18.88 -41.56
C GLU A 661 19.00 19.56 -42.90
N LYS A 662 19.45 20.82 -42.85
CA LYS A 662 19.84 21.57 -44.06
C LYS A 662 21.00 20.91 -44.81
N GLU A 663 21.95 20.32 -44.08
CA GLU A 663 23.11 19.64 -44.65
C GLU A 663 22.82 18.16 -44.99
N GLY A 664 21.63 17.63 -44.66
CA GLY A 664 21.25 16.24 -44.88
C GLY A 664 21.99 15.23 -43.99
N LEU A 665 22.53 15.69 -42.86
CA LEU A 665 23.37 14.92 -41.92
C LEU A 665 22.60 14.48 -40.66
N GLY A 666 21.32 14.82 -40.58
CA GLY A 666 20.41 14.33 -39.56
C GLY A 666 18.98 14.78 -39.78
N SER A 667 18.06 14.28 -38.95
CA SER A 667 16.64 14.63 -38.98
C SER A 667 16.06 14.58 -37.57
N ARG A 668 15.17 15.53 -37.22
CA ARG A 668 14.39 15.41 -35.98
C ARG A 668 13.59 14.12 -35.98
N GLN A 669 13.59 13.45 -34.83
CA GLN A 669 12.89 12.18 -34.65
C GLN A 669 12.26 12.11 -33.26
N ILE A 670 11.02 11.63 -33.20
CA ILE A 670 10.37 11.23 -31.96
C ILE A 670 10.58 9.73 -31.78
N THR A 671 10.96 9.33 -30.58
CA THR A 671 11.04 7.92 -30.18
C THR A 671 10.27 7.71 -28.89
N TYR A 672 9.91 6.46 -28.62
CA TYR A 672 9.25 6.06 -27.38
C TYR A 672 10.07 4.98 -26.71
N ARG A 673 9.97 4.93 -25.38
CA ARG A 673 10.43 3.77 -24.60
C ARG A 673 9.48 2.60 -24.76
N LEU A 674 8.18 2.88 -24.95
CA LEU A 674 7.17 1.88 -25.24
C LEU A 674 7.54 1.03 -26.46
N ARG A 675 7.38 -0.28 -26.33
CA ARG A 675 7.54 -1.23 -27.44
C ARG A 675 6.19 -1.84 -27.79
N ASP A 676 6.11 -2.38 -29.00
CA ASP A 676 4.97 -3.21 -29.38
C ASP A 676 4.84 -4.42 -28.46
N TRP A 677 3.60 -4.79 -28.16
CA TRP A 677 3.30 -5.83 -27.19
C TRP A 677 3.36 -7.20 -27.86
N GLY A 678 4.33 -8.02 -27.46
CA GLY A 678 4.45 -9.42 -27.89
C GLY A 678 3.43 -10.31 -27.19
N VAL A 679 2.46 -10.83 -27.93
CA VAL A 679 1.32 -11.60 -27.42
C VAL A 679 1.47 -13.11 -27.56
N SER A 680 2.51 -13.61 -28.21
CA SER A 680 2.77 -15.05 -28.37
C SER A 680 3.32 -15.70 -27.09
N ARG A 681 2.79 -16.86 -26.69
CA ARG A 681 3.31 -17.68 -25.58
C ARG A 681 3.41 -19.15 -26.00
N GLN A 682 4.54 -19.79 -25.68
CA GLN A 682 4.78 -21.21 -25.98
C GLN A 682 4.24 -22.07 -24.84
N ARG A 683 2.93 -22.03 -24.66
CA ARG A 683 2.22 -22.59 -23.52
C ARG A 683 0.93 -23.26 -23.98
N TYR A 684 0.45 -24.19 -23.16
CA TYR A 684 -0.82 -24.85 -23.45
C TYR A 684 -1.99 -24.08 -22.86
N TRP A 685 -1.93 -23.67 -21.58
CA TRP A 685 -3.07 -23.06 -20.90
C TRP A 685 -3.28 -21.57 -21.24
N GLY A 686 -3.70 -21.30 -22.48
CA GLY A 686 -4.04 -19.97 -23.01
C GLY A 686 -4.95 -20.05 -24.25
N CYS A 687 -5.45 -18.91 -24.72
CA CYS A 687 -6.28 -18.85 -25.93
C CYS A 687 -5.45 -19.18 -27.20
N PRO A 688 -5.82 -20.19 -28.01
CA PRO A 688 -5.10 -20.48 -29.25
C PRO A 688 -5.14 -19.32 -30.24
N ILE A 689 -4.01 -18.96 -30.84
CA ILE A 689 -3.95 -17.92 -31.88
C ILE A 689 -4.62 -18.45 -33.16
N PRO A 690 -5.63 -17.77 -33.74
CA PRO A 690 -6.46 -18.28 -34.84
C PRO A 690 -5.78 -18.13 -36.21
N ILE A 691 -4.58 -18.72 -36.37
CA ILE A 691 -3.76 -18.68 -37.57
C ILE A 691 -3.42 -20.10 -38.05
N ILE A 692 -3.30 -20.26 -39.37
CA ILE A 692 -2.84 -21.46 -40.07
C ILE A 692 -1.58 -21.13 -40.88
N HIS A 693 -0.53 -21.93 -40.71
CA HIS A 693 0.68 -21.90 -41.52
C HIS A 693 0.54 -22.89 -42.67
N CYS A 694 0.39 -22.37 -43.89
CA CYS A 694 0.32 -23.14 -45.13
C CYS A 694 1.64 -23.07 -45.89
N PRO A 695 2.17 -24.18 -46.42
CA PRO A 695 3.41 -24.17 -47.20
C PRO A 695 3.28 -23.34 -48.50
N ASP A 696 2.09 -23.26 -49.10
CA ASP A 696 1.88 -22.58 -50.37
C ASP A 696 1.38 -21.13 -50.19
N CYS A 697 0.50 -20.90 -49.21
CA CYS A 697 -0.15 -19.60 -48.97
C CYS A 697 0.52 -18.77 -47.86
N GLY A 698 1.50 -19.33 -47.14
CA GLY A 698 2.12 -18.69 -45.99
C GLY A 698 1.18 -18.62 -44.79
N VAL A 699 1.13 -17.45 -44.14
CA VAL A 699 0.31 -17.22 -42.95
C VAL A 699 -1.13 -16.88 -43.34
N VAL A 700 -2.09 -17.69 -42.90
CA VAL A 700 -3.50 -17.60 -43.27
C VAL A 700 -4.37 -17.51 -42.02
N PRO A 701 -5.27 -16.51 -41.88
CA PRO A 701 -6.20 -16.47 -40.77
C PRO A 701 -7.23 -17.59 -40.85
N VAL A 702 -7.66 -18.10 -39.70
CA VAL A 702 -8.81 -19.01 -39.61
C VAL A 702 -10.08 -18.25 -40.01
N PRO A 703 -10.94 -18.80 -40.88
CA PRO A 703 -12.23 -18.18 -41.21
C PRO A 703 -13.11 -17.98 -39.97
N LYS A 704 -13.81 -16.85 -39.87
CA LYS A 704 -14.62 -16.51 -38.67
C LYS A 704 -15.72 -17.53 -38.37
N ASP A 705 -16.27 -18.19 -39.39
CA ASP A 705 -17.27 -19.26 -39.27
C ASP A 705 -16.69 -20.61 -38.78
N GLN A 706 -15.35 -20.72 -38.73
CA GLN A 706 -14.63 -21.86 -38.17
C GLN A 706 -14.10 -21.58 -36.75
N LEU A 707 -14.35 -20.39 -36.21
CA LEU A 707 -14.08 -20.11 -34.80
C LEU A 707 -15.14 -20.79 -33.91
N PRO A 708 -14.77 -21.22 -32.70
CA PRO A 708 -13.46 -21.07 -32.08
C PRO A 708 -12.47 -22.19 -32.46
N VAL A 709 -11.19 -21.84 -32.56
CA VAL A 709 -10.10 -22.83 -32.47
C VAL A 709 -10.00 -23.26 -31.01
N GLN A 710 -10.67 -24.36 -30.66
CA GLN A 710 -10.75 -24.84 -29.29
C GLN A 710 -9.42 -25.44 -28.82
N LEU A 711 -9.05 -25.16 -27.58
CA LEU A 711 -7.93 -25.80 -26.90
C LEU A 711 -8.25 -27.29 -26.64
N PRO A 712 -7.36 -28.25 -27.00
CA PRO A 712 -7.64 -29.68 -26.85
C PRO A 712 -7.53 -30.12 -25.38
N GLU A 713 -8.52 -30.85 -24.85
CA GLU A 713 -8.47 -31.36 -23.47
C GLU A 713 -7.60 -32.64 -23.32
N ASP A 714 -7.23 -33.29 -24.43
CA ASP A 714 -6.48 -34.56 -24.47
C ASP A 714 -4.96 -34.39 -24.62
N VAL A 715 -4.38 -33.37 -23.99
CA VAL A 715 -2.93 -33.13 -23.96
C VAL A 715 -2.21 -33.96 -22.89
N THR A 716 -0.92 -34.21 -23.10
CA THR A 716 -0.01 -34.79 -22.11
C THR A 716 1.08 -33.79 -21.72
N PHE A 717 1.53 -33.86 -20.46
CA PHE A 717 2.60 -33.04 -19.91
C PHE A 717 3.89 -33.85 -19.65
N ASP A 718 4.06 -34.96 -20.37
CA ASP A 718 5.19 -35.89 -20.26
C ASP A 718 6.48 -35.37 -20.91
N LYS A 719 6.35 -34.39 -21.81
CA LYS A 719 7.47 -33.74 -22.49
C LYS A 719 7.57 -32.28 -22.09
N PRO A 720 8.79 -31.75 -21.86
CA PRO A 720 8.98 -30.33 -21.62
C PRO A 720 8.68 -29.52 -22.89
N GLY A 721 8.20 -28.28 -22.73
CA GLY A 721 7.84 -27.38 -23.83
C GLY A 721 6.33 -27.18 -23.95
N ASN A 722 5.86 -26.74 -25.11
CA ASN A 722 4.44 -26.50 -25.38
C ASN A 722 3.73 -27.80 -25.78
N PRO A 723 2.77 -28.33 -24.99
CA PRO A 723 2.02 -29.54 -25.35
C PRO A 723 1.36 -29.50 -26.74
N LEU A 724 0.95 -28.32 -27.21
CA LEU A 724 0.30 -28.16 -28.53
C LEU A 724 1.24 -28.51 -29.70
N ASP A 725 2.55 -28.29 -29.55
CA ASP A 725 3.54 -28.61 -30.58
C ASP A 725 3.67 -30.11 -30.83
N HIS A 726 3.42 -30.92 -29.80
CA HIS A 726 3.61 -32.36 -29.81
C HIS A 726 2.30 -33.14 -29.89
N HIS A 727 1.16 -32.44 -29.82
CA HIS A 727 -0.15 -33.06 -29.96
C HIS A 727 -0.28 -33.76 -31.33
N PRO A 728 -0.69 -35.05 -31.38
CA PRO A 728 -0.59 -35.87 -32.58
C PRO A 728 -1.50 -35.40 -33.73
N THR A 729 -2.67 -34.84 -33.40
CA THR A 729 -3.73 -34.54 -34.38
C THR A 729 -4.10 -33.07 -34.44
N TRP A 730 -4.35 -32.42 -33.29
CA TRP A 730 -4.87 -31.05 -33.20
C TRP A 730 -4.18 -29.99 -34.07
N LYS A 731 -2.85 -30.00 -34.15
CA LYS A 731 -2.12 -29.01 -34.96
C LYS A 731 -2.29 -29.22 -36.47
N GLN A 732 -2.64 -30.43 -36.91
CA GLN A 732 -2.79 -30.76 -38.32
C GLN A 732 -4.15 -30.27 -38.82
N THR A 733 -4.15 -29.54 -39.93
CA THR A 733 -5.37 -29.01 -40.55
C THR A 733 -5.18 -28.88 -42.06
N THR A 734 -6.20 -28.43 -42.79
CA THR A 734 -6.09 -28.05 -44.19
C THR A 734 -6.09 -26.53 -44.32
N CYS A 735 -5.37 -26.00 -45.31
CA CYS A 735 -5.41 -24.58 -45.60
C CYS A 735 -6.81 -24.18 -46.11
N PRO A 736 -7.48 -23.18 -45.51
CA PRO A 736 -8.81 -22.76 -45.95
C PRO A 736 -8.79 -22.09 -47.34
N LYS A 737 -7.62 -21.66 -47.83
CA LYS A 737 -7.45 -21.04 -49.16
C LYS A 737 -7.20 -22.06 -50.28
N CYS A 738 -6.25 -22.99 -50.09
CA CYS A 738 -5.80 -23.91 -51.15
C CYS A 738 -6.04 -25.40 -50.86
N GLN A 739 -6.58 -25.76 -49.69
CA GLN A 739 -6.84 -27.14 -49.24
C GLN A 739 -5.60 -28.04 -49.03
N THR A 740 -4.39 -27.57 -49.31
CA THR A 740 -3.13 -28.27 -48.99
C THR A 740 -3.03 -28.53 -47.47
N PRO A 741 -2.47 -29.68 -47.02
CA PRO A 741 -2.13 -29.90 -45.62
C PRO A 741 -1.33 -28.73 -45.03
N ALA A 742 -1.75 -28.28 -43.86
CA ALA A 742 -1.23 -27.11 -43.17
C ALA A 742 -1.21 -27.35 -41.65
N THR A 743 -0.59 -26.46 -40.90
CA THR A 743 -0.54 -26.55 -39.44
C THR A 743 -1.14 -25.32 -38.79
N ARG A 744 -1.89 -25.50 -37.70
CA ARG A 744 -2.34 -24.39 -36.85
C ARG A 744 -1.13 -23.74 -36.17
N GLU A 745 -1.26 -22.46 -35.83
CA GLU A 745 -0.38 -21.83 -34.84
C GLU A 745 -0.53 -22.55 -33.50
N THR A 746 0.60 -22.87 -32.88
CA THR A 746 0.64 -23.60 -31.61
C THR A 746 0.93 -22.68 -30.43
N ASP A 747 1.38 -21.46 -30.68
CA ASP A 747 1.43 -20.40 -29.68
C ASP A 747 0.01 -20.02 -29.23
N THR A 748 -0.13 -19.74 -27.93
CA THR A 748 -1.33 -19.15 -27.34
C THR A 748 -1.12 -17.65 -27.09
N LEU A 749 -2.21 -16.92 -26.89
CA LEU A 749 -2.18 -15.53 -26.49
C LEU A 749 -1.67 -15.35 -25.05
N ASP A 750 -1.06 -14.20 -24.82
CA ASP A 750 -0.69 -13.68 -23.51
C ASP A 750 -1.94 -13.39 -22.68
N THR A 751 -1.95 -13.75 -21.40
CA THR A 751 -3.15 -13.64 -20.53
C THR A 751 -3.65 -12.21 -20.32
N PHE A 752 -2.79 -11.23 -20.58
CA PHE A 752 -3.19 -9.82 -20.58
C PHE A 752 -4.14 -9.48 -21.73
N PHE A 753 -4.20 -10.30 -22.79
CA PHE A 753 -5.14 -10.11 -23.89
C PHE A 753 -6.56 -10.22 -23.36
N GLU A 754 -6.86 -11.30 -22.64
CA GLU A 754 -8.15 -11.57 -22.01
C GLU A 754 -8.53 -10.45 -21.03
N SER A 755 -7.58 -10.03 -20.18
CA SER A 755 -7.83 -8.99 -19.18
C SER A 755 -7.96 -7.58 -19.77
N SER A 756 -7.66 -7.36 -21.05
CA SER A 756 -7.68 -6.02 -21.68
C SER A 756 -9.04 -5.61 -22.23
N TRP A 757 -10.06 -6.48 -22.19
CA TRP A 757 -11.38 -6.16 -22.75
C TRP A 757 -12.59 -6.75 -21.98
N TYR A 758 -12.34 -7.56 -20.94
CA TYR A 758 -13.39 -8.20 -20.12
C TYR A 758 -14.44 -7.23 -19.57
N PHE A 759 -14.05 -5.98 -19.26
CA PHE A 759 -14.95 -4.92 -18.81
C PHE A 759 -16.05 -4.60 -19.83
N ALA A 760 -15.76 -4.71 -21.13
CA ALA A 760 -16.72 -4.56 -22.21
C ALA A 760 -17.60 -5.82 -22.34
N ARG A 761 -17.01 -7.02 -22.23
CA ARG A 761 -17.77 -8.29 -22.27
C ARG A 761 -18.86 -8.35 -21.21
N PHE A 762 -18.58 -7.88 -19.99
CA PHE A 762 -19.57 -7.83 -18.91
C PHE A 762 -20.84 -7.03 -19.25
N CYS A 763 -20.78 -6.11 -20.21
CA CYS A 763 -21.94 -5.35 -20.65
C CYS A 763 -22.99 -6.24 -21.36
N SER A 764 -22.55 -7.34 -21.97
CA SER A 764 -23.41 -8.29 -22.72
C SER A 764 -22.78 -9.69 -22.84
N PRO A 765 -22.58 -10.42 -21.73
CA PRO A 765 -21.77 -11.65 -21.74
C PRO A 765 -22.43 -12.83 -22.47
N GLN A 766 -23.72 -12.73 -22.80
CA GLN A 766 -24.45 -13.71 -23.62
C GLN A 766 -24.42 -13.40 -25.12
N SER A 767 -23.76 -12.32 -25.55
CA SER A 767 -23.73 -11.94 -26.97
C SER A 767 -22.96 -12.95 -27.82
N ASP A 768 -23.48 -13.22 -29.02
CA ASP A 768 -22.81 -14.00 -30.07
C ASP A 768 -21.64 -13.24 -30.71
N GLN A 769 -21.62 -11.91 -30.58
CA GLN A 769 -20.46 -11.08 -30.90
C GLN A 769 -19.52 -10.99 -29.68
N PRO A 770 -18.30 -10.42 -29.80
CA PRO A 770 -17.47 -10.17 -28.63
C PRO A 770 -18.18 -9.40 -27.53
N PHE A 771 -18.98 -8.42 -27.90
CA PHE A 771 -20.01 -7.83 -27.05
C PHE A 771 -20.99 -7.08 -27.96
N ASP A 772 -22.20 -6.86 -27.46
CA ASP A 772 -23.15 -5.94 -28.07
C ASP A 772 -22.69 -4.48 -27.89
N LYS A 773 -22.59 -3.74 -28.99
CA LYS A 773 -22.07 -2.37 -29.00
C LYS A 773 -22.98 -1.39 -28.27
N GLU A 774 -24.30 -1.51 -28.42
CA GLU A 774 -25.26 -0.63 -27.75
C GLU A 774 -25.20 -0.83 -26.23
N ALA A 775 -25.11 -2.10 -25.78
CA ALA A 775 -24.91 -2.45 -24.40
C ALA A 775 -23.62 -1.90 -23.82
N ALA A 776 -22.51 -2.04 -24.56
CA ALA A 776 -21.22 -1.52 -24.15
C ALA A 776 -21.25 0.01 -24.05
N ASN A 777 -21.81 0.71 -25.04
CA ASN A 777 -21.94 2.17 -25.03
C ASN A 777 -22.87 2.71 -23.94
N TYR A 778 -23.87 1.94 -23.50
CA TYR A 778 -24.70 2.32 -22.34
C TYR A 778 -23.90 2.27 -21.03
N TRP A 779 -23.11 1.22 -20.82
CA TRP A 779 -22.43 0.98 -19.54
C TRP A 779 -21.06 1.65 -19.45
N LEU A 780 -20.30 1.70 -20.55
CA LEU A 780 -18.95 2.25 -20.58
C LEU A 780 -18.97 3.78 -20.76
N PRO A 781 -17.92 4.46 -20.29
CA PRO A 781 -16.76 3.95 -19.54
C PRO A 781 -17.13 3.44 -18.14
N VAL A 782 -16.30 2.57 -17.55
CA VAL A 782 -16.44 2.15 -16.16
C VAL A 782 -16.34 3.38 -15.27
N ASP A 783 -17.34 3.63 -14.42
CA ASP A 783 -17.37 4.83 -13.57
C ASP A 783 -16.35 4.75 -12.44
N GLN A 784 -16.17 3.56 -11.87
CA GLN A 784 -15.19 3.32 -10.84
C GLN A 784 -14.49 1.97 -11.04
N TYR A 785 -13.20 2.02 -11.32
CA TYR A 785 -12.32 0.86 -11.37
C TYR A 785 -11.50 0.73 -10.09
N ILE A 786 -11.36 -0.48 -9.53
CA ILE A 786 -10.65 -0.73 -8.26
C ILE A 786 -9.68 -1.89 -8.43
N GLY A 787 -8.43 -1.70 -8.03
CA GLY A 787 -7.43 -2.76 -8.14
C GLY A 787 -6.04 -2.39 -7.62
N GLY A 788 -5.14 -3.37 -7.57
CA GLY A 788 -3.82 -3.18 -7.00
C GLY A 788 -2.93 -2.25 -7.84
N ILE A 789 -2.05 -1.49 -7.18
CA ILE A 789 -1.11 -0.59 -7.87
C ILE A 789 -0.04 -1.34 -8.69
N GLU A 790 0.16 -2.64 -8.43
CA GLU A 790 1.01 -3.51 -9.25
C GLU A 790 0.59 -3.55 -10.73
N HIS A 791 -0.68 -3.22 -11.03
CA HIS A 791 -1.22 -3.20 -12.39
C HIS A 791 -1.17 -1.81 -13.05
N ALA A 792 -0.48 -0.83 -12.42
CA ALA A 792 -0.46 0.57 -12.85
C ALA A 792 0.00 0.79 -14.30
N VAL A 793 0.98 0.00 -14.77
CA VAL A 793 1.46 0.04 -16.14
C VAL A 793 0.75 -1.03 -16.96
N LEU A 794 1.20 -2.29 -16.93
CA LEU A 794 0.72 -3.43 -17.73
C LEU A 794 -0.78 -3.42 -18.06
N HIS A 795 -1.59 -4.03 -17.20
CA HIS A 795 -3.02 -4.24 -17.40
C HIS A 795 -3.77 -2.93 -17.73
N LEU A 796 -3.48 -1.85 -17.00
CA LEU A 796 -4.18 -0.58 -17.23
C LEU A 796 -3.80 0.04 -18.58
N LEU A 797 -2.51 0.03 -18.96
CA LEU A 797 -2.06 0.53 -20.26
C LEU A 797 -2.60 -0.31 -21.40
N TYR A 798 -2.59 -1.64 -21.26
CA TYR A 798 -3.15 -2.55 -22.26
C TYR A 798 -4.66 -2.40 -22.42
N SER A 799 -5.41 -2.23 -21.32
CA SER A 799 -6.85 -1.93 -21.38
C SER A 799 -7.15 -0.62 -22.13
N ARG A 800 -6.35 0.42 -21.89
CA ARG A 800 -6.48 1.71 -22.58
C ARG A 800 -6.15 1.60 -24.08
N PHE A 801 -5.12 0.84 -24.43
CA PHE A 801 -4.78 0.53 -25.82
C PHE A 801 -5.87 -0.31 -26.49
N PHE A 802 -6.35 -1.37 -25.84
CA PHE A 802 -7.41 -2.24 -26.35
C PHE A 802 -8.68 -1.45 -26.62
N THR A 803 -9.04 -0.50 -25.76
CA THR A 803 -10.20 0.38 -25.96
C THR A 803 -10.08 1.15 -27.28
N ARG A 804 -8.90 1.72 -27.56
CA ARG A 804 -8.61 2.42 -28.83
C ARG A 804 -8.56 1.47 -30.03
N ALA A 805 -8.02 0.27 -29.86
CA ALA A 805 -7.99 -0.77 -30.89
C ALA A 805 -9.42 -1.25 -31.26
N LEU A 806 -10.26 -1.51 -30.26
CA LEU A 806 -11.67 -1.85 -30.40
C LEU A 806 -12.42 -0.73 -31.11
N LYS A 807 -12.13 0.53 -30.76
CA LYS A 807 -12.70 1.70 -31.43
C LYS A 807 -12.29 1.80 -32.90
N LYS A 808 -11.00 1.63 -33.23
CA LYS A 808 -10.51 1.59 -34.61
C LYS A 808 -11.21 0.50 -35.43
N CYS A 809 -11.53 -0.63 -34.80
CA CYS A 809 -12.25 -1.74 -35.43
C CYS A 809 -13.79 -1.58 -35.41
N GLY A 810 -14.32 -0.49 -34.87
CA GLY A 810 -15.75 -0.17 -34.86
C GLY A 810 -16.58 -0.83 -33.75
N HIS A 811 -15.96 -1.58 -32.84
CA HIS A 811 -16.64 -2.32 -31.76
C HIS A 811 -17.14 -1.42 -30.62
N LEU A 812 -16.49 -0.29 -30.38
CA LEU A 812 -16.74 0.58 -29.21
C LEU A 812 -16.52 2.05 -29.57
N ASP A 813 -17.19 2.99 -28.90
CA ASP A 813 -17.06 4.43 -29.21
C ASP A 813 -16.30 5.24 -28.14
N VAL A 814 -16.13 4.70 -26.93
CA VAL A 814 -15.41 5.38 -25.82
C VAL A 814 -13.90 5.41 -26.05
N GLU A 815 -13.23 6.46 -25.55
CA GLU A 815 -11.77 6.65 -25.69
C GLU A 815 -10.96 5.99 -24.56
N GLU A 816 -11.50 6.03 -23.35
CA GLU A 816 -10.85 5.49 -22.15
C GLU A 816 -11.81 4.51 -21.46
N PRO A 817 -11.32 3.36 -20.98
CA PRO A 817 -12.19 2.34 -20.40
C PRO A 817 -12.64 2.68 -18.97
N PHE A 818 -11.88 3.48 -18.23
CA PHE A 818 -12.10 3.74 -16.80
C PHE A 818 -12.06 5.23 -16.48
N ASN A 819 -13.17 5.81 -16.03
CA ASN A 819 -13.27 7.21 -15.62
C ASN A 819 -12.48 7.51 -14.35
N ALA A 820 -12.67 6.68 -13.31
CA ALA A 820 -11.99 6.80 -12.04
C ALA A 820 -11.26 5.51 -11.68
N LEU A 821 -10.12 5.66 -10.99
CA LEU A 821 -9.29 4.54 -10.53
C LEU A 821 -8.99 4.68 -9.04
N MET A 822 -9.28 3.64 -8.27
CA MET A 822 -8.83 3.50 -6.90
C MET A 822 -7.79 2.39 -6.81
N THR A 823 -6.57 2.74 -6.41
CA THR A 823 -5.53 1.74 -6.15
C THR A 823 -5.46 1.40 -4.68
N GLN A 824 -5.95 0.22 -4.27
CA GLN A 824 -5.86 -0.16 -2.86
C GLN A 824 -4.43 -0.45 -2.42
N GLY A 825 -4.13 -0.17 -1.15
CA GLY A 825 -2.92 -0.61 -0.50
C GLY A 825 -2.96 -2.12 -0.18
N MET A 826 -1.78 -2.68 0.06
CA MET A 826 -1.63 -4.13 0.26
C MET A 826 -2.06 -4.53 1.67
N VAL A 827 -2.57 -5.75 1.82
CA VAL A 827 -2.71 -6.36 3.14
C VAL A 827 -1.39 -7.03 3.49
N CYS A 828 -0.84 -6.68 4.65
CA CYS A 828 0.45 -7.15 5.12
C CYS A 828 0.30 -8.10 6.32
N HIS A 829 1.19 -9.07 6.41
CA HIS A 829 1.31 -10.02 7.51
C HIS A 829 2.77 -10.40 7.73
N GLU A 830 3.10 -10.77 8.98
CA GLU A 830 4.37 -11.39 9.33
C GLU A 830 4.62 -12.68 8.52
N THR A 831 5.87 -12.96 8.19
CA THR A 831 6.27 -14.21 7.54
C THR A 831 6.89 -15.17 8.56
N TYR A 832 6.74 -16.48 8.32
CA TYR A 832 7.25 -17.51 9.20
C TYR A 832 8.12 -18.49 8.41
N ALA A 833 9.35 -18.70 8.85
CA ALA A 833 10.25 -19.67 8.24
C ALA A 833 10.67 -20.73 9.26
N ASN A 834 10.67 -21.99 8.82
CA ASN A 834 11.19 -23.10 9.60
C ASN A 834 12.73 -23.03 9.67
N LYS A 835 13.34 -23.99 10.37
CA LYS A 835 14.79 -24.04 10.58
C LYS A 835 15.61 -24.20 9.29
N GLU A 836 15.07 -24.86 8.28
CA GLU A 836 15.70 -25.01 6.97
C GLU A 836 15.49 -23.80 6.04
N GLY A 837 14.73 -22.79 6.47
CA GLY A 837 14.41 -21.60 5.67
C GLY A 837 13.21 -21.78 4.74
N GLY A 838 12.44 -22.86 4.90
CA GLY A 838 11.16 -23.07 4.22
C GLY A 838 10.05 -22.24 4.86
N TRP A 839 9.20 -21.60 4.03
CA TRP A 839 8.07 -20.82 4.52
C TRP A 839 6.97 -21.70 5.13
N LEU A 840 6.34 -21.19 6.19
CA LEU A 840 5.21 -21.76 6.94
C LEU A 840 4.01 -20.80 6.89
N TYR A 841 2.80 -21.36 6.92
CA TYR A 841 1.56 -20.61 7.06
C TYR A 841 1.35 -20.12 8.50
N PRO A 842 0.56 -19.04 8.73
CA PRO A 842 0.25 -18.55 10.08
C PRO A 842 -0.41 -19.58 10.99
N ASP A 843 -1.19 -20.52 10.44
CA ASP A 843 -1.84 -21.61 11.18
C ASP A 843 -0.91 -22.79 11.48
N GLU A 844 0.27 -22.86 10.85
CA GLU A 844 1.30 -23.88 11.12
C GLU A 844 2.22 -23.49 12.28
N VAL A 845 2.08 -22.28 12.84
CA VAL A 845 2.93 -21.76 13.90
C VAL A 845 2.14 -21.48 15.18
N GLN A 846 2.81 -21.58 16.33
CA GLN A 846 2.20 -21.22 17.61
C GLN A 846 3.24 -20.65 18.56
N LYS A 847 2.77 -19.86 19.54
CA LYS A 847 3.65 -19.28 20.55
C LYS A 847 3.63 -20.11 21.83
N LYS A 848 4.74 -20.77 22.15
CA LYS A 848 4.94 -21.59 23.37
C LYS A 848 6.08 -21.01 24.18
N ASN A 849 5.84 -20.72 25.47
CA ASN A 849 6.83 -20.09 26.36
C ASN A 849 7.46 -18.79 25.83
N GLY A 850 6.72 -18.02 25.03
CA GLY A 850 7.21 -16.76 24.44
C GLY A 850 8.04 -16.92 23.15
N GLN A 851 8.33 -18.15 22.72
CA GLN A 851 8.99 -18.46 21.46
C GLN A 851 7.98 -18.98 20.43
N TRP A 852 8.20 -18.63 19.16
CA TRP A 852 7.44 -19.18 18.05
C TRP A 852 8.02 -20.54 17.66
N ILE A 853 7.14 -21.51 17.53
CA ILE A 853 7.46 -22.88 17.17
C ILE A 853 6.52 -23.38 16.07
N GLU A 854 6.98 -24.33 15.29
CA GLU A 854 6.15 -25.04 14.32
C GLU A 854 5.27 -26.05 15.06
N GLN A 855 3.97 -26.06 14.77
CA GLN A 855 3.00 -26.90 15.48
C GLN A 855 3.25 -28.40 15.27
N SER A 856 3.80 -28.79 14.12
CA SER A 856 3.98 -30.19 13.72
C SER A 856 5.10 -30.90 14.49
N CYS A 857 6.15 -30.16 14.87
CA CYS A 857 7.41 -30.74 15.35
C CYS A 857 8.01 -30.03 16.56
N ASP A 858 7.38 -28.96 17.07
CA ASP A 858 7.86 -28.13 18.20
C ASP A 858 9.25 -27.48 17.94
N GLU A 859 9.74 -27.43 16.70
CA GLU A 859 11.01 -26.77 16.34
C GLU A 859 10.87 -25.23 16.28
N PRO A 860 11.95 -24.47 16.52
CA PRO A 860 11.91 -23.01 16.48
C PRO A 860 11.58 -22.43 15.10
N VAL A 861 10.75 -21.38 15.09
CA VAL A 861 10.35 -20.64 13.89
C VAL A 861 10.99 -19.25 13.88
N THR A 862 11.53 -18.86 12.73
CA THR A 862 12.01 -17.51 12.48
C THR A 862 10.85 -16.64 12.00
N VAL A 863 10.54 -15.58 12.75
CA VAL A 863 9.52 -14.60 12.36
C VAL A 863 10.17 -13.45 11.60
N GLY A 864 9.73 -13.26 10.36
CA GLY A 864 10.14 -12.13 9.52
C GLY A 864 9.35 -10.85 9.83
N HIS A 865 9.66 -9.79 9.09
CA HIS A 865 8.91 -8.54 9.18
C HIS A 865 7.53 -8.69 8.52
N SER A 866 6.60 -7.80 8.88
CA SER A 866 5.32 -7.72 8.18
C SER A 866 5.53 -7.21 6.76
N GLU A 867 4.97 -7.93 5.79
CA GLU A 867 5.07 -7.61 4.38
C GLU A 867 3.83 -8.09 3.61
N LYS A 868 3.71 -7.74 2.31
CA LYS A 868 2.55 -8.10 1.47
C LYS A 868 2.24 -9.60 1.60
N MET A 869 0.97 -9.93 1.86
CA MET A 869 0.50 -11.31 1.83
C MET A 869 0.71 -11.93 0.44
N SER A 870 1.32 -13.11 0.38
CA SER A 870 1.60 -13.83 -0.87
C SER A 870 1.62 -15.34 -0.67
N LYS A 871 1.19 -16.08 -1.69
CA LYS A 871 1.24 -17.56 -1.67
C LYS A 871 2.68 -18.09 -1.59
N SER A 872 3.64 -17.42 -2.23
CA SER A 872 5.05 -17.83 -2.25
C SER A 872 5.73 -17.75 -0.89
N LYS A 873 5.35 -16.78 -0.05
CA LYS A 873 5.84 -16.64 1.33
C LYS A 873 4.94 -17.29 2.37
N LYS A 874 3.85 -17.92 1.94
CA LYS A 874 2.80 -18.54 2.78
C LYS A 874 2.23 -17.64 3.89
N ASN A 875 2.44 -16.33 3.87
CA ASN A 875 1.91 -15.40 4.89
C ASN A 875 0.47 -14.94 4.62
N ILE A 876 -0.31 -15.74 3.90
CA ILE A 876 -1.73 -15.44 3.63
C ILE A 876 -2.58 -15.86 4.83
N VAL A 877 -3.61 -15.08 5.15
CA VAL A 877 -4.64 -15.46 6.11
C VAL A 877 -5.94 -15.76 5.37
N SER A 878 -6.55 -16.90 5.71
CA SER A 878 -7.82 -17.32 5.15
C SER A 878 -8.95 -16.43 5.71
N PRO A 879 -9.85 -15.93 4.86
CA PRO A 879 -11.04 -15.24 5.32
C PRO A 879 -12.07 -16.19 5.94
N GLU A 880 -12.02 -17.49 5.59
CA GLU A 880 -12.96 -18.49 6.08
C GLU A 880 -12.93 -18.58 7.61
N ASP A 881 -11.74 -18.50 8.20
CA ASP A 881 -11.56 -18.59 9.65
C ASP A 881 -12.30 -17.45 10.36
N ILE A 882 -12.13 -16.21 9.89
CA ILE A 882 -12.87 -15.06 10.43
C ILE A 882 -14.36 -15.18 10.17
N ILE A 883 -14.76 -15.57 8.96
CA ILE A 883 -16.17 -15.64 8.61
C ILE A 883 -16.87 -16.67 9.51
N GLN A 884 -16.22 -17.81 9.79
CA GLN A 884 -16.75 -18.84 10.67
C GLN A 884 -16.76 -18.41 12.14
N GLU A 885 -15.73 -17.73 12.62
CA GLU A 885 -15.60 -17.33 14.03
C GLU A 885 -16.39 -16.05 14.37
N ASP A 886 -16.24 -15.01 13.55
CA ASP A 886 -16.69 -13.64 13.82
C ASP A 886 -17.71 -13.09 12.80
N GLY A 887 -17.94 -13.78 11.67
CA GLY A 887 -18.93 -13.42 10.65
C GLY A 887 -18.40 -12.53 9.50
N ALA A 888 -19.08 -12.59 8.34
CA ALA A 888 -18.69 -11.87 7.13
C ALA A 888 -18.67 -10.34 7.29
N ASP A 889 -19.65 -9.76 7.98
CA ASP A 889 -19.72 -8.32 8.23
C ASP A 889 -18.55 -7.81 9.10
N THR A 890 -18.05 -8.65 10.01
CA THR A 890 -16.84 -8.34 10.79
C THR A 890 -15.63 -8.25 9.88
N ALA A 891 -15.43 -9.23 8.99
CA ALA A 891 -14.33 -9.25 8.04
C ALA A 891 -14.35 -8.00 7.14
N ARG A 892 -15.53 -7.67 6.60
CA ARG A 892 -15.75 -6.49 5.75
C ARG A 892 -15.46 -5.19 6.48
N LEU A 893 -16.02 -5.01 7.68
CA LEU A 893 -15.79 -3.80 8.49
C LEU A 893 -14.31 -3.63 8.82
N PHE A 894 -13.62 -4.70 9.22
CA PHE A 894 -12.21 -4.64 9.56
C PHE A 894 -11.34 -4.18 8.37
N MET A 895 -11.64 -4.64 7.15
CA MET A 895 -10.87 -4.27 5.95
C MET A 895 -10.88 -2.78 5.61
N ILE A 896 -11.82 -2.00 6.17
CA ILE A 896 -12.00 -0.58 5.85
C ILE A 896 -11.98 0.34 7.08
N SER A 897 -11.91 -0.20 8.31
CA SER A 897 -12.08 0.59 9.53
C SER A 897 -10.84 1.39 9.93
N ASP A 898 -9.66 0.78 9.81
CA ASP A 898 -8.47 1.25 10.54
C ASP A 898 -7.44 1.94 9.63
N SER A 899 -7.48 1.65 8.31
CA SER A 899 -6.56 2.22 7.33
C SER A 899 -7.32 2.84 6.15
N PRO A 900 -6.86 4.01 5.64
CA PRO A 900 -7.29 4.51 4.33
C PRO A 900 -7.13 3.44 3.23
N PRO A 901 -8.01 3.40 2.21
CA PRO A 901 -7.99 2.36 1.18
C PRO A 901 -6.68 2.27 0.41
N ASP A 902 -6.02 3.41 0.16
CA ASP A 902 -4.77 3.56 -0.58
C ASP A 902 -3.51 3.18 0.24
N ARG A 903 -3.65 2.99 1.56
CA ARG A 903 -2.54 2.62 2.45
C ARG A 903 -2.50 1.12 2.72
N ASN A 904 -1.30 0.61 2.99
CA ASN A 904 -1.15 -0.76 3.44
C ASN A 904 -1.92 -0.98 4.76
N LEU A 905 -2.57 -2.12 4.87
CA LEU A 905 -3.30 -2.55 6.06
C LEU A 905 -2.51 -3.67 6.72
N GLU A 906 -2.13 -3.44 7.98
CA GLU A 906 -1.50 -4.46 8.81
C GLU A 906 -2.58 -5.38 9.37
N TRP A 907 -2.45 -6.66 9.09
CA TRP A 907 -3.32 -7.67 9.68
C TRP A 907 -3.11 -7.77 11.18
N THR A 908 -4.20 -7.73 11.97
CA THR A 908 -4.12 -8.04 13.41
C THR A 908 -5.42 -8.66 13.90
N ASP A 909 -5.32 -9.71 14.73
CA ASP A 909 -6.49 -10.32 15.40
C ASP A 909 -7.22 -9.31 16.29
N SER A 910 -6.47 -8.39 16.90
CA SER A 910 -7.05 -7.34 17.75
C SER A 910 -7.97 -6.37 16.98
N GLY A 911 -7.68 -6.15 15.69
CA GLY A 911 -8.49 -5.32 14.79
C GLY A 911 -9.80 -6.02 14.44
N VAL A 912 -9.74 -7.30 14.10
CA VAL A 912 -10.92 -8.17 13.85
C VAL A 912 -11.85 -8.17 15.07
N GLN A 913 -11.30 -8.44 16.25
CA GLN A 913 -12.04 -8.41 17.51
C GLN A 913 -12.56 -7.00 17.86
N GLY A 914 -11.91 -5.95 17.36
CA GLY A 914 -12.40 -4.57 17.43
C GLY A 914 -13.66 -4.36 16.60
N ALA A 915 -13.66 -4.82 15.35
CA ALA A 915 -14.80 -4.77 14.44
C ALA A 915 -15.99 -5.58 14.97
N TRP A 916 -15.76 -6.82 15.40
CA TRP A 916 -16.80 -7.68 15.97
C TRP A 916 -17.48 -7.05 17.20
N ARG A 917 -16.69 -6.50 18.12
CA ARG A 917 -17.23 -5.82 19.32
C ARG A 917 -18.08 -4.61 18.96
N TYR A 918 -17.72 -3.88 17.90
CA TYR A 918 -18.51 -2.74 17.44
C TYR A 918 -19.86 -3.20 16.87
N LEU A 919 -19.88 -4.20 15.98
CA LEU A 919 -21.13 -4.74 15.43
C LEU A 919 -22.03 -5.33 16.53
N SER A 920 -21.43 -6.05 17.49
CA SER A 920 -22.15 -6.55 18.67
C SER A 920 -22.75 -5.42 19.52
N LYS A 921 -22.04 -4.30 19.66
CA LYS A 921 -22.56 -3.10 20.35
C LYS A 921 -23.75 -2.51 19.59
N VAL A 922 -23.68 -2.42 18.27
CA VAL A 922 -24.79 -1.93 17.45
C VAL A 922 -26.03 -2.82 17.60
N TRP A 923 -25.86 -4.14 17.55
CA TRP A 923 -26.94 -5.09 17.78
C TRP A 923 -27.65 -4.85 19.12
N ARG A 924 -26.89 -4.84 20.23
CA ARG A 924 -27.45 -4.62 21.57
C ARG A 924 -28.17 -3.27 21.66
N LEU A 925 -27.54 -2.20 21.17
CA LEU A 925 -28.13 -0.87 21.15
C LEU A 925 -29.49 -0.87 20.42
N VAL A 926 -29.57 -1.50 19.25
CA VAL A 926 -30.81 -1.47 18.46
C VAL A 926 -31.86 -2.42 19.03
N VAL A 927 -31.51 -3.69 19.24
CA VAL A 927 -32.46 -4.76 19.57
C VAL A 927 -32.80 -4.83 21.05
N GLU A 928 -31.81 -4.69 21.93
CA GLU A 928 -32.01 -4.82 23.38
C GLU A 928 -32.41 -3.49 24.02
N ASP A 929 -31.82 -2.37 23.58
CA ASP A 929 -32.05 -1.07 24.22
C ASP A 929 -33.16 -0.24 23.54
N ILE A 930 -33.09 0.00 22.22
CA ILE A 930 -34.00 0.94 21.54
C ILE A 930 -35.32 0.30 21.13
N LEU A 931 -35.30 -0.89 20.55
CA LEU A 931 -36.50 -1.54 20.02
C LEU A 931 -37.61 -1.76 21.06
N PRO A 932 -37.33 -2.12 22.34
CA PRO A 932 -38.36 -2.15 23.38
C PRO A 932 -38.99 -0.78 23.67
N LEU A 933 -38.23 0.31 23.55
CA LEU A 933 -38.75 1.67 23.70
C LEU A 933 -39.68 2.04 22.54
N LEU A 934 -39.39 1.55 21.33
CA LEU A 934 -40.19 1.82 20.13
C LEU A 934 -41.50 1.02 20.06
N LYS A 935 -41.58 -0.12 20.75
CA LYS A 935 -42.79 -0.98 20.81
C LYS A 935 -43.83 -0.51 21.84
N ASN A 936 -43.56 0.54 22.60
CA ASN A 936 -44.46 1.04 23.62
C ASN A 936 -45.54 1.95 22.99
N ASP A 937 -46.82 1.54 23.04
CA ASP A 937 -47.96 2.16 22.32
C ASP A 937 -48.28 3.61 22.72
N ASN A 938 -47.67 4.14 23.78
CA ASN A 938 -47.82 5.53 24.23
C ASN A 938 -46.78 6.47 23.58
N MET A 939 -46.59 6.39 22.26
CA MET A 939 -45.73 7.32 21.55
C MET A 939 -46.40 8.71 21.45
N PRO A 940 -45.78 9.78 21.97
CA PRO A 940 -46.32 11.13 21.79
C PRO A 940 -46.35 11.48 20.29
N LYS A 941 -47.48 12.01 19.82
CA LYS A 941 -47.56 12.60 18.48
C LYS A 941 -46.64 13.82 18.44
N GLN A 942 -45.94 13.97 17.32
CA GLN A 942 -44.93 15.00 17.04
C GLN A 942 -45.26 16.34 17.72
N GLU A 943 -44.51 16.72 18.77
CA GLU A 943 -44.57 18.06 19.32
C GLU A 943 -43.66 18.97 18.49
N GLU A 944 -44.21 20.06 17.96
CA GLU A 944 -43.42 21.15 17.38
C GLU A 944 -42.67 21.87 18.50
N THR A 945 -41.54 21.32 18.94
CA THR A 945 -40.61 22.07 19.79
C THR A 945 -39.89 23.10 18.93
N GLN A 946 -39.95 24.38 19.30
CA GLN A 946 -39.27 25.48 18.60
C GLN A 946 -37.74 25.34 18.56
N ASN A 947 -37.15 24.44 19.35
CA ASN A 947 -35.70 24.21 19.42
C ASN A 947 -35.30 22.89 18.75
N VAL A 948 -34.25 22.93 17.93
CA VAL A 948 -33.69 21.76 17.23
C VAL A 948 -33.03 20.80 18.23
N SER A 949 -33.38 19.51 18.17
CA SER A 949 -32.77 18.47 19.00
C SER A 949 -31.29 18.22 18.62
N PRO A 950 -30.32 18.23 19.57
CA PRO A 950 -28.93 17.91 19.27
C PRO A 950 -28.70 16.53 18.65
N LEU A 951 -29.54 15.55 19.01
CA LEU A 951 -29.50 14.22 18.39
C LEU A 951 -29.89 14.30 16.91
N GLN A 952 -30.94 15.06 16.60
CA GLN A 952 -31.39 15.26 15.22
C GLN A 952 -30.33 15.98 14.36
N GLN A 953 -29.67 17.01 14.90
CA GLN A 953 -28.53 17.64 14.21
C GLN A 953 -27.39 16.65 13.95
N THR A 954 -27.12 15.76 14.92
CA THR A 954 -26.08 14.73 14.78
C THR A 954 -26.45 13.73 13.69
N ILE A 955 -27.71 13.27 13.62
CA ILE A 955 -28.22 12.38 12.57
C ILE A 955 -27.97 12.99 11.18
N HIS A 956 -28.44 14.21 10.93
CA HIS A 956 -28.27 14.85 9.61
C HIS A 956 -26.82 15.18 9.29
N ARG A 957 -26.00 15.54 10.28
CA ARG A 957 -24.56 15.74 10.10
C ARG A 957 -23.86 14.44 9.71
N THR A 958 -24.17 13.34 10.39
CA THR A 958 -23.66 12.01 10.06
C THR A 958 -24.06 11.61 8.64
N ILE A 959 -25.31 11.84 8.22
CA ILE A 959 -25.74 11.55 6.84
C ILE A 959 -24.87 12.31 5.84
N ARG A 960 -24.70 13.63 6.01
CA ARG A 960 -23.83 14.45 5.14
C ARG A 960 -22.40 13.91 5.10
N ASP A 961 -21.81 13.70 6.27
CA ASP A 961 -20.39 13.34 6.39
C ASP A 961 -20.11 11.93 5.87
N ALA A 962 -20.96 10.95 6.19
CA ALA A 962 -20.88 9.59 5.67
C ALA A 962 -21.01 9.58 4.14
N THR A 963 -21.98 10.30 3.57
CA THR A 963 -22.16 10.43 2.11
C THR A 963 -20.89 10.96 1.46
N TYR A 964 -20.37 12.07 1.97
CA TYR A 964 -19.14 12.68 1.45
C TYR A 964 -17.92 11.77 1.58
N HIS A 965 -17.79 11.06 2.71
CA HIS A 965 -16.65 10.17 2.94
C HIS A 965 -16.69 8.93 2.04
N ILE A 966 -17.86 8.36 1.73
CA ILE A 966 -17.97 7.28 0.74
C ILE A 966 -17.59 7.80 -0.66
N GLU A 967 -18.16 8.94 -1.09
CA GLU A 967 -17.87 9.54 -2.40
C GLU A 967 -16.39 9.90 -2.59
N LYS A 968 -15.67 10.20 -1.51
CA LYS A 968 -14.24 10.51 -1.52
C LYS A 968 -13.34 9.34 -1.13
N PHE A 969 -13.87 8.11 -1.06
CA PHE A 969 -13.12 6.91 -0.68
C PHE A 969 -12.39 7.03 0.68
N ARG A 970 -12.97 7.78 1.62
CA ARG A 970 -12.48 7.93 3.00
C ARG A 970 -13.21 6.96 3.93
N PHE A 971 -13.20 5.67 3.59
CA PHE A 971 -14.03 4.67 4.28
C PHE A 971 -13.75 4.55 5.78
N ASN A 972 -12.50 4.72 6.20
CA ASN A 972 -12.14 4.74 7.62
C ASN A 972 -12.79 5.92 8.38
N ARG A 973 -12.99 7.08 7.73
CA ARG A 973 -13.72 8.21 8.31
C ARG A 973 -15.22 7.98 8.30
N TYR A 974 -15.74 7.39 7.24
CA TYR A 974 -17.14 6.94 7.17
C TYR A 974 -17.48 5.97 8.32
N VAL A 975 -16.61 5.00 8.63
CA VAL A 975 -16.76 4.15 9.83
C VAL A 975 -16.74 4.97 11.13
N ALA A 976 -15.94 6.03 11.21
CA ALA A 976 -15.95 6.93 12.36
C ALA A 976 -17.28 7.69 12.49
N ASP A 977 -17.91 8.08 11.38
CA ASP A 977 -19.24 8.73 11.38
C ASP A 977 -20.32 7.79 11.93
N LEU A 978 -20.27 6.51 11.57
CA LEU A 978 -21.17 5.48 12.14
C LEU A 978 -20.99 5.36 13.65
N ARG A 979 -19.73 5.39 14.13
CA ARG A 979 -19.41 5.35 15.56
C ARG A 979 -19.92 6.60 16.28
N ILE A 980 -19.83 7.78 15.66
CA ILE A 980 -20.38 9.04 16.19
C ILE A 980 -21.89 8.90 16.41
N LEU A 981 -22.63 8.45 15.40
CA LEU A 981 -24.09 8.27 15.51
C LEU A 981 -24.46 7.19 16.55
N THR A 982 -23.75 6.06 16.54
CA THR A 982 -23.95 4.98 17.53
C THR A 982 -23.76 5.49 18.97
N ASN A 983 -22.72 6.29 19.21
CA ASN A 983 -22.47 6.87 20.53
C ASN A 983 -23.53 7.92 20.89
N ALA A 984 -23.92 8.78 19.94
CA ALA A 984 -24.98 9.77 20.16
C ALA A 984 -26.31 9.10 20.53
N LEU A 985 -26.68 8.01 19.86
CA LEU A 985 -27.85 7.20 20.22
C LEU A 985 -27.72 6.65 21.64
N THR A 986 -26.59 6.01 21.96
CA THR A 986 -26.32 5.43 23.29
C THR A 986 -26.46 6.48 24.41
N GLU A 987 -25.88 7.67 24.23
CA GLU A 987 -25.89 8.74 25.23
C GLU A 987 -27.28 9.34 25.46
N ASN A 988 -28.19 9.22 24.49
CA ASN A 988 -29.52 9.80 24.54
C ASN A 988 -30.62 8.80 24.94
N LEU A 989 -30.30 7.49 25.07
CA LEU A 989 -31.23 6.42 25.48
C LEU A 989 -32.06 6.74 26.74
N GLN A 990 -31.42 7.34 27.74
CA GLN A 990 -31.98 7.52 29.09
C GLN A 990 -32.38 8.97 29.40
N LYS A 991 -32.30 9.88 28.40
CA LYS A 991 -32.65 11.28 28.60
C LYS A 991 -34.15 11.47 28.36
N SER A 992 -34.89 11.79 29.41
CA SER A 992 -36.33 12.10 29.35
C SER A 992 -36.67 13.27 28.42
N SER A 993 -35.69 14.10 28.05
CA SER A 993 -35.83 15.21 27.11
C SER A 993 -35.74 14.81 25.63
N VAL A 994 -35.46 13.55 25.31
CA VAL A 994 -35.29 13.08 23.93
C VAL A 994 -36.50 12.27 23.51
N SER A 995 -37.21 12.76 22.48
CA SER A 995 -38.36 12.05 21.93
C SER A 995 -37.94 10.69 21.36
N PRO A 996 -38.68 9.59 21.67
CA PRO A 996 -38.48 8.29 21.04
C PRO A 996 -38.53 8.31 19.50
N LEU A 997 -39.20 9.32 18.90
CA LEU A 997 -39.19 9.54 17.45
C LEU A 997 -37.78 9.79 16.90
N TYR A 998 -36.94 10.56 17.60
CA TYR A 998 -35.56 10.83 17.17
C TYR A 998 -34.65 9.62 17.35
N LEU A 999 -34.92 8.77 18.35
CA LEU A 999 -34.23 7.48 18.48
C LEU A 999 -34.59 6.55 17.32
N LYS A 1000 -35.87 6.50 16.92
CA LYS A 1000 -36.33 5.75 15.74
C LYS A 1000 -35.67 6.25 14.45
N GLU A 1001 -35.66 7.55 14.23
CA GLU A 1001 -35.00 8.19 13.09
C GLU A 1001 -33.50 7.86 13.05
N GLY A 1002 -32.82 7.98 14.19
CA GLY A 1002 -31.39 7.73 14.28
C GLY A 1002 -31.03 6.25 14.11
N VAL A 1003 -31.85 5.30 14.61
CA VAL A 1003 -31.66 3.86 14.35
C VAL A 1003 -31.88 3.54 12.87
N LYS A 1004 -32.96 4.02 12.26
CA LYS A 1004 -33.18 3.84 10.81
C LYS A 1004 -32.01 4.37 10.01
N THR A 1005 -31.53 5.57 10.35
CA THR A 1005 -30.37 6.18 9.70
C THR A 1005 -29.12 5.33 9.91
N LEU A 1006 -28.84 4.88 11.14
CA LEU A 1006 -27.67 4.05 11.42
C LEU A 1006 -27.69 2.76 10.60
N VAL A 1007 -28.83 2.07 10.51
CA VAL A 1007 -28.99 0.83 9.72
C VAL A 1007 -28.76 1.09 8.23
N LEU A 1008 -29.37 2.15 7.67
CA LEU A 1008 -29.17 2.54 6.27
C LEU A 1008 -27.71 2.87 5.97
N LEU A 1009 -27.07 3.65 6.85
CA LEU A 1009 -25.67 4.01 6.70
C LEU A 1009 -24.72 2.85 6.98
N LEU A 1010 -25.12 1.80 7.70
CA LEU A 1010 -24.30 0.61 7.97
C LEU A 1010 -24.35 -0.40 6.82
N ASN A 1011 -25.46 -0.44 6.07
CA ASN A 1011 -25.74 -1.42 5.01
C ASN A 1011 -24.63 -1.61 3.97
N PRO A 1012 -23.94 -0.58 3.45
CA PRO A 1012 -22.85 -0.80 2.50
C PRO A 1012 -21.70 -1.65 3.06
N ILE A 1013 -21.45 -1.59 4.37
CA ILE A 1013 -20.32 -2.28 5.01
C ILE A 1013 -20.74 -3.60 5.63
N ALA A 1014 -21.85 -3.60 6.37
CA ALA A 1014 -22.35 -4.76 7.10
C ALA A 1014 -23.79 -5.07 6.66
N PRO A 1015 -24.00 -5.52 5.40
CA PRO A 1015 -25.32 -5.67 4.82
C PRO A 1015 -26.15 -6.77 5.49
N HIS A 1016 -25.53 -7.84 6.00
CA HIS A 1016 -26.27 -8.95 6.62
C HIS A 1016 -26.92 -8.50 7.94
N LEU A 1017 -26.12 -7.89 8.81
CA LEU A 1017 -26.59 -7.31 10.06
C LEU A 1017 -27.61 -6.20 9.79
N SER A 1018 -27.39 -5.39 8.77
CA SER A 1018 -28.29 -4.26 8.47
C SER A 1018 -29.66 -4.72 8.00
N GLU A 1019 -29.75 -5.73 7.13
CA GLU A 1019 -31.04 -6.32 6.72
C GLU A 1019 -31.80 -6.92 7.91
N GLU A 1020 -31.11 -7.64 8.78
CA GLU A 1020 -31.72 -8.20 9.98
C GLU A 1020 -32.24 -7.10 10.91
N LEU A 1021 -31.41 -6.10 11.22
CA LEU A 1021 -31.82 -4.97 12.05
C LEU A 1021 -33.00 -4.20 11.44
N TRP A 1022 -33.04 -4.08 10.11
CA TRP A 1022 -34.11 -3.42 9.38
C TRP A 1022 -35.46 -4.15 9.53
N GLU A 1023 -35.46 -5.48 9.42
CA GLU A 1023 -36.65 -6.30 9.67
C GLU A 1023 -37.07 -6.24 11.14
N GLN A 1024 -36.11 -6.33 12.08
CA GLN A 1024 -36.39 -6.29 13.52
C GLN A 1024 -37.08 -4.98 13.95
N ILE A 1025 -36.67 -3.83 13.39
CA ILE A 1025 -37.32 -2.54 13.69
C ILE A 1025 -38.69 -2.36 13.01
N GLY A 1026 -39.20 -3.39 12.32
CA GLY A 1026 -40.55 -3.49 11.79
C GLY A 1026 -40.72 -3.02 10.35
N GLU A 1027 -39.62 -2.79 9.62
CA GLU A 1027 -39.67 -2.40 8.21
C GLU A 1027 -39.87 -3.64 7.33
N LYS A 1028 -40.69 -3.50 6.28
CA LYS A 1028 -41.11 -4.62 5.42
C LYS A 1028 -40.50 -4.59 4.02
N ILE A 1029 -40.00 -3.42 3.60
CA ILE A 1029 -39.36 -3.24 2.30
C ILE A 1029 -37.91 -3.65 2.46
N SER A 1030 -37.40 -4.45 1.52
CA SER A 1030 -35.99 -4.87 1.49
C SER A 1030 -35.08 -3.65 1.55
N LEU A 1031 -34.02 -3.70 2.35
CA LEU A 1031 -33.10 -2.58 2.53
C LEU A 1031 -32.42 -2.18 1.20
N GLN A 1032 -32.35 -3.11 0.24
CA GLN A 1032 -31.80 -2.86 -1.10
C GLN A 1032 -32.67 -1.93 -1.96
N GLU A 1033 -33.96 -1.76 -1.64
CA GLU A 1033 -34.89 -0.88 -2.35
C GLU A 1033 -35.05 0.48 -1.65
N VAL A 1034 -34.50 0.63 -0.45
CA VAL A 1034 -34.63 1.86 0.34
C VAL A 1034 -33.63 2.91 -0.16
N PRO A 1035 -34.07 4.14 -0.47
CA PRO A 1035 -33.17 5.22 -0.86
C PRO A 1035 -32.18 5.58 0.24
N TRP A 1036 -30.99 6.04 -0.17
CA TRP A 1036 -30.01 6.62 0.72
C TRP A 1036 -30.61 7.81 1.49
N PRO A 1037 -30.38 7.92 2.81
CA PRO A 1037 -31.00 9.00 3.59
C PRO A 1037 -30.49 10.37 3.14
N SER A 1038 -31.38 11.36 3.10
CA SER A 1038 -31.05 12.77 2.83
C SER A 1038 -30.86 13.54 4.13
N PHE A 1039 -29.98 14.55 4.12
CA PHE A 1039 -29.86 15.48 5.24
C PHE A 1039 -30.61 16.80 4.98
N ASP A 1040 -31.11 17.45 6.03
CA ASP A 1040 -31.67 18.81 5.94
C ASP A 1040 -30.56 19.85 6.19
N PRO A 1041 -30.23 20.72 5.21
CA PRO A 1041 -29.26 21.80 5.39
C PRO A 1041 -29.55 22.71 6.58
N LYS A 1042 -30.82 22.92 6.96
CA LYS A 1042 -31.21 23.78 8.10
C LYS A 1042 -30.81 23.16 9.44
N LEU A 1043 -30.82 21.83 9.55
CA LEU A 1043 -30.50 21.10 10.78
C LEU A 1043 -28.99 20.93 10.99
N ILE A 1044 -28.18 21.27 9.98
CA ILE A 1044 -26.72 21.22 10.05
C ILE A 1044 -26.06 22.60 9.90
N GLN A 1045 -26.85 23.68 9.84
CA GLN A 1045 -26.31 25.04 9.88
C GLN A 1045 -25.61 25.26 11.21
N GLU A 1046 -24.31 25.51 11.14
CA GLU A 1046 -23.57 25.97 12.30
C GLU A 1046 -23.94 27.44 12.52
N GLU A 1047 -24.55 27.79 13.65
CA GLU A 1047 -24.81 29.20 13.97
C GLU A 1047 -23.55 29.89 14.51
N GLU A 1048 -22.61 29.09 15.02
CA GLU A 1048 -21.35 29.52 15.64
C GLU A 1048 -20.13 28.85 14.98
N MET A 1049 -19.06 29.61 14.73
CA MET A 1049 -17.72 29.08 14.45
C MET A 1049 -16.87 29.05 15.71
N THR A 1050 -16.05 28.01 15.84
CA THR A 1050 -14.96 27.98 16.82
C THR A 1050 -13.65 28.36 16.13
N LEU A 1051 -13.03 29.46 16.54
CA LEU A 1051 -11.75 29.94 16.02
C LEU A 1051 -10.63 29.64 17.00
N ALA A 1052 -9.58 28.98 16.53
CA ALA A 1052 -8.33 28.85 17.29
C ALA A 1052 -7.61 30.20 17.29
N VAL A 1053 -7.31 30.76 18.47
CA VAL A 1053 -6.54 32.01 18.59
C VAL A 1053 -5.10 31.70 18.94
N GLN A 1054 -4.17 32.17 18.11
CA GLN A 1054 -2.74 31.95 18.21
C GLN A 1054 -1.98 33.26 18.36
N VAL A 1055 -0.81 33.20 19.00
CA VAL A 1055 0.18 34.30 18.98
C VAL A 1055 1.49 33.72 18.45
N ASN A 1056 2.01 34.28 17.36
CA ASN A 1056 3.19 33.78 16.63
C ASN A 1056 3.13 32.26 16.38
N GLY A 1057 1.96 31.77 15.94
CA GLY A 1057 1.74 30.35 15.61
C GLY A 1057 1.47 29.42 16.80
N LYS A 1058 1.45 29.93 18.05
CA LYS A 1058 1.16 29.13 19.26
C LYS A 1058 -0.25 29.36 19.77
N LEU A 1059 -1.05 28.30 19.94
CA LEU A 1059 -2.42 28.36 20.47
C LEU A 1059 -2.47 29.01 21.86
N LYS A 1060 -3.33 30.02 22.03
CA LYS A 1060 -3.57 30.75 23.28
C LYS A 1060 -5.01 30.63 23.76
N GLY A 1061 -5.95 30.25 22.91
CA GLY A 1061 -7.32 30.00 23.31
C GLY A 1061 -8.19 29.66 22.12
N THR A 1062 -9.49 29.53 22.37
CA THR A 1062 -10.51 29.38 21.33
C THR A 1062 -11.62 30.40 21.57
N LEU A 1063 -12.10 31.02 20.50
CA LEU A 1063 -13.31 31.84 20.52
C LEU A 1063 -14.46 31.06 19.89
N LYS A 1064 -15.64 31.14 20.48
CA LYS A 1064 -16.89 30.72 19.84
C LYS A 1064 -17.66 31.98 19.48
N LEU A 1065 -17.91 32.19 18.20
CA LEU A 1065 -18.52 33.41 17.66
C LEU A 1065 -19.57 33.04 16.63
N PRO A 1066 -20.65 33.82 16.48
CA PRO A 1066 -21.56 33.66 15.35
C PRO A 1066 -20.85 33.61 14.00
N LEU A 1067 -21.36 32.82 13.04
CA LEU A 1067 -20.74 32.72 11.70
C LEU A 1067 -20.62 34.06 10.96
N GLN A 1068 -21.50 35.01 11.26
CA GLN A 1068 -21.57 36.34 10.63
C GLN A 1068 -20.78 37.42 11.40
N THR A 1069 -20.01 37.04 12.43
CA THR A 1069 -19.19 38.02 13.17
C THR A 1069 -18.17 38.67 12.25
N GLU A 1070 -18.17 40.01 12.21
CA GLU A 1070 -17.27 40.77 11.34
C GLU A 1070 -15.80 40.55 11.72
N GLN A 1071 -14.91 40.60 10.74
CA GLN A 1071 -13.48 40.35 10.96
C GLN A 1071 -12.88 41.27 12.04
N LYS A 1072 -13.28 42.54 12.11
CA LYS A 1072 -12.81 43.47 13.14
C LYS A 1072 -13.25 43.06 14.55
N GLU A 1073 -14.44 42.50 14.68
CA GLU A 1073 -14.96 42.01 15.94
C GLU A 1073 -14.24 40.71 16.36
N ILE A 1074 -13.97 39.82 15.42
CA ILE A 1074 -13.13 38.62 15.63
C ILE A 1074 -11.74 39.02 16.15
N GLU A 1075 -11.09 40.01 15.51
CA GLU A 1075 -9.78 40.50 15.89
C GLU A 1075 -9.79 41.13 17.30
N SER A 1076 -10.80 41.94 17.60
CA SER A 1076 -10.98 42.54 18.92
C SER A 1076 -11.14 41.49 20.02
N GLN A 1077 -12.02 40.51 19.80
CA GLN A 1077 -12.26 39.43 20.77
C GLN A 1077 -11.04 38.50 20.91
N ALA A 1078 -10.26 38.31 19.85
CA ALA A 1078 -9.01 37.55 19.91
C ALA A 1078 -7.95 38.28 20.74
N LEU A 1079 -7.83 39.61 20.60
CA LEU A 1079 -6.94 40.43 21.40
C LEU A 1079 -7.41 40.62 22.85
N SER A 1080 -8.71 40.49 23.12
CA SER A 1080 -9.27 40.60 24.48
C SER A 1080 -9.13 39.32 25.30
N LEU A 1081 -8.70 38.20 24.69
CA LEU A 1081 -8.45 36.96 25.43
C LEU A 1081 -7.35 37.18 26.47
N PRO A 1082 -7.57 36.87 27.76
CA PRO A 1082 -6.58 37.09 28.82
C PRO A 1082 -5.24 36.39 28.53
N THR A 1083 -5.30 35.21 27.90
CA THR A 1083 -4.13 34.42 27.49
C THR A 1083 -3.36 35.03 26.32
N VAL A 1084 -4.03 35.78 25.45
CA VAL A 1084 -3.42 36.53 24.35
C VAL A 1084 -2.81 37.82 24.87
N GLN A 1085 -3.53 38.59 25.69
CA GLN A 1085 -3.01 39.80 26.34
C GLN A 1085 -1.73 39.53 27.13
N LYS A 1086 -1.73 38.46 27.93
CA LYS A 1086 -0.54 38.00 28.66
C LYS A 1086 0.62 37.60 27.73
N ALA A 1087 0.32 37.02 26.57
CA ALA A 1087 1.34 36.66 25.58
C ALA A 1087 1.89 37.87 24.80
N LEU A 1088 1.18 39.00 24.83
CA LEU A 1088 1.53 40.27 24.21
C LEU A 1088 2.17 41.27 25.19
N GLU A 1089 2.34 40.91 26.47
CA GLU A 1089 3.00 41.79 27.45
C GLU A 1089 4.37 42.25 26.93
N ASN A 1090 4.52 43.57 26.79
CA ASN A 1090 5.69 44.27 26.24
C ASN A 1090 6.02 43.99 24.76
N LYS A 1091 5.05 43.53 23.96
CA LYS A 1091 5.20 43.29 22.51
C LYS A 1091 4.15 44.03 21.71
N GLN A 1092 4.55 44.65 20.60
CA GLN A 1092 3.62 45.31 19.70
C GLN A 1092 3.08 44.32 18.67
N VAL A 1093 1.75 44.29 18.49
CA VAL A 1093 1.13 43.52 17.42
C VAL A 1093 1.53 44.11 16.08
N ARG A 1094 2.28 43.35 15.27
CA ARG A 1094 2.73 43.74 13.92
C ARG A 1094 1.67 43.45 12.87
N ARG A 1095 0.94 42.34 13.01
CA ARG A 1095 -0.07 41.90 12.04
C ARG A 1095 -1.05 40.93 12.67
N LEU A 1096 -2.32 41.01 12.27
CA LEU A 1096 -3.33 39.98 12.55
C LEU A 1096 -3.62 39.22 11.25
N ILE A 1097 -3.61 37.89 11.33
CA ILE A 1097 -3.97 37.01 10.22
C ILE A 1097 -5.22 36.26 10.63
N VAL A 1098 -6.35 36.60 10.02
CA VAL A 1098 -7.61 35.89 10.19
C VAL A 1098 -7.80 34.95 9.01
N VAL A 1099 -7.87 33.66 9.29
CA VAL A 1099 -8.35 32.65 8.34
C VAL A 1099 -9.80 32.35 8.72
N PRO A 1100 -10.78 32.76 7.90
CA PRO A 1100 -12.20 32.61 8.22
C PRO A 1100 -12.55 31.19 8.67
N LYS A 1101 -13.37 31.07 9.71
CA LYS A 1101 -13.88 29.81 10.29
C LYS A 1101 -12.81 28.83 10.79
N ARG A 1102 -11.54 29.23 10.91
CA ARG A 1102 -10.45 28.35 11.36
C ARG A 1102 -9.57 28.95 12.45
N ILE A 1103 -8.93 30.08 12.18
CA ILE A 1103 -7.84 30.57 13.03
C ILE A 1103 -7.71 32.09 12.98
N VAL A 1104 -7.36 32.68 14.13
CA VAL A 1104 -6.82 34.04 14.25
C VAL A 1104 -5.39 33.94 14.76
N ASN A 1105 -4.40 34.41 14.01
CA ASN A 1105 -3.01 34.44 14.44
C ASN A 1105 -2.55 35.89 14.64
N VAL A 1106 -2.23 36.23 15.88
CA VAL A 1106 -1.65 37.52 16.26
C VAL A 1106 -0.13 37.43 16.10
N VAL A 1107 0.42 38.18 15.15
CA VAL A 1107 1.86 38.29 14.93
C VAL A 1107 2.37 39.46 15.74
N ALA A 1108 3.22 39.19 16.74
CA ALA A 1108 3.69 40.15 17.75
C ALA A 1108 5.22 40.19 17.83
#